data_AF-A0A7V7WR04-F1
#
_entry.id   AF-A0A7V7WR04-F1
#
_cell.length_a   1.000
_cell.length_b   1.000
_cell.length_c   1.000
_cell.angle_alpha   90.00
_cell.angle_beta   90.00
_cell.angle_gamma   90.00
#
_symmetry.space_group_name_H-M   'P 1'
#
loop_
_entity.id
_entity.type
_entity.pdbx_description
1 polymer ?
#
loop_
_entity_poly.entity_id
_entity_poly.type
_entity_poly.pdbx_seq_one_letter_code
_entity_poly.pdbx_strand_id
1 'polypeptide(L)'
;MMIKKEDTSVKPRINQRHEAIKALVFGFLTVFAGFGTEALAGSWTEGPELNGKRQYHTATLLADGTVLLAGGGDDHGPMATTDRFNPATNAWSSAGSLSVARTAHAAARLGNGRVLVTGGWNGSHPLDSVEFFDSSTNAWTPAPNLASARNNHTASALPDGRVLVIGGVGGVTGPPPGVEIYDPNRNAWTAGAAMATTRAAHTATLLPSGKVLVVGGFAGSLYPANCELYDPATNTWAPAGQLSTARYGHTATLLQNGKVLVAGGGRYESSFSGLRFKYFASAELYDPATNRWSSAGSFRGERFYHSASLLPSGRVLISGGEGFSDQLSAAEIYDPQSNAWYSEPSLWSPRMNHTATLLDSGMVLVAGGKNRAGYQASSELYSEWGASRWSLAGNMTAARSSHTLTLLQNGKVLAVGGWFGQATSTAELYDPATKTWVSAAAPSFSYREATASALATGKVLSVGGLGAELYDPGANTWATVGSFGTRRHSHTATVLPDGKVLVVGGTDFDAELRSASLFDPGTQSWSSAGDLGSARAGHTATLLPNGKVLVAGGASGTTSLSSVELYDPSTNTWSPGAGLLHARFSHIAALLPDGRVLVAGGYRADGTGTEYLASSELYDSATNTWSEGASLVAARSGAREARLPNGEILVYGGSAANDRLSST
;
A
#
# COMPACT_ATOMS: atom_id res chain seq x y z
N MET A 1 4.20 14.65 -3.29
CA MET A 1 4.41 13.79 -4.47
C MET A 1 5.81 14.01 -5.05
N MET A 2 6.23 13.22 -6.08
CA MET A 2 7.56 12.77 -6.67
C MET A 2 7.65 11.33 -7.62
N ILE A 3 7.62 10.88 -8.99
CA ILE A 3 7.21 10.94 -10.56
C ILE A 3 8.44 10.28 -11.24
N LYS A 4 8.92 9.07 -10.96
CA LYS A 4 10.34 8.87 -11.30
C LYS A 4 10.71 8.67 -12.86
N LYS A 5 10.51 9.67 -13.84
CA LYS A 5 10.71 9.89 -15.38
C LYS A 5 12.12 9.75 -16.11
N GLU A 6 12.29 9.15 -17.30
CA GLU A 6 13.62 8.61 -17.69
C GLU A 6 14.44 9.36 -18.71
N ASP A 7 15.76 9.40 -18.47
CA ASP A 7 16.72 10.01 -19.37
C ASP A 7 16.98 9.09 -20.58
N THR A 8 15.99 9.09 -21.46
CA THR A 8 15.98 8.38 -22.74
C THR A 8 16.65 9.20 -23.85
N SER A 9 17.64 10.06 -23.51
CA SER A 9 18.11 11.14 -24.40
C SER A 9 19.39 10.87 -25.22
N VAL A 10 19.67 9.63 -25.62
CA VAL A 10 20.66 9.37 -26.68
C VAL A 10 20.02 9.49 -28.07
N LYS A 11 20.16 10.66 -28.71
CA LYS A 11 19.94 10.84 -30.15
C LYS A 11 21.20 11.36 -30.84
N PRO A 12 21.57 10.82 -32.02
CA PRO A 12 22.77 11.24 -32.73
C PRO A 12 22.59 12.62 -33.37
N ARG A 13 23.70 13.37 -33.45
CA ARG A 13 23.86 14.51 -34.37
C ARG A 13 25.17 14.39 -35.13
N ILE A 14 25.09 14.49 -36.45
CA ILE A 14 26.22 14.55 -37.37
C ILE A 14 26.17 15.89 -38.10
N ASN A 15 27.35 16.50 -38.31
CA ASN A 15 27.60 17.77 -39.01
C ASN A 15 27.11 19.06 -38.28
N GLN A 16 27.84 20.18 -38.28
CA GLN A 16 29.03 20.58 -39.09
C GLN A 16 30.17 21.21 -38.25
N ARG A 17 31.42 21.07 -38.74
CA ARG A 17 32.64 21.92 -38.55
C ARG A 17 33.10 22.17 -37.08
N HIS A 18 34.30 21.78 -36.65
CA HIS A 18 35.60 21.92 -37.34
C HIS A 18 36.63 20.82 -37.01
N GLU A 19 37.41 20.46 -38.03
CA GLU A 19 38.83 20.06 -38.03
C GLU A 19 39.43 18.87 -37.26
N ALA A 20 40.54 18.38 -37.87
CA ALA A 20 41.67 17.63 -37.32
C ALA A 20 41.60 16.08 -37.09
N ILE A 21 42.10 15.36 -38.11
CA ILE A 21 43.12 14.26 -38.03
C ILE A 21 42.70 12.78 -37.80
N LYS A 22 42.47 12.08 -38.95
CA LYS A 22 43.07 10.79 -39.43
C LYS A 22 42.88 9.42 -38.72
N ALA A 23 42.34 8.48 -39.54
CA ALA A 23 42.80 7.07 -39.79
C ALA A 23 42.50 5.92 -38.77
N LEU A 24 42.54 4.60 -39.11
CA LEU A 24 42.12 3.80 -40.29
C LEU A 24 42.30 2.26 -39.98
N VAL A 25 41.58 1.36 -40.69
CA VAL A 25 41.86 -0.12 -40.89
C VAL A 25 41.46 -1.19 -39.82
N PHE A 26 40.63 -2.16 -40.25
CA PHE A 26 40.47 -3.61 -39.95
C PHE A 26 40.92 -4.28 -38.61
N GLY A 27 40.14 -5.27 -38.13
CA GLY A 27 40.58 -6.31 -37.17
C GLY A 27 39.52 -7.41 -36.87
N PHE A 28 39.94 -8.66 -36.62
CA PHE A 28 39.11 -9.89 -36.53
C PHE A 28 38.94 -10.44 -35.09
N LEU A 29 37.97 -11.35 -34.91
CA LEU A 29 37.92 -12.47 -33.93
C LEU A 29 37.29 -12.26 -32.52
N THR A 30 36.83 -13.38 -31.94
CA THR A 30 35.98 -13.60 -30.75
C THR A 30 36.73 -13.80 -29.42
N VAL A 31 36.08 -13.50 -28.29
CA VAL A 31 35.96 -14.38 -27.08
C VAL A 31 34.90 -13.84 -26.09
N PHE A 32 34.38 -14.68 -25.19
CA PHE A 32 33.37 -14.36 -24.16
C PHE A 32 33.84 -13.40 -23.05
N ALA A 33 32.96 -12.50 -22.60
CA ALA A 33 32.58 -12.29 -21.18
C ALA A 33 31.59 -11.12 -21.01
N GLY A 34 30.82 -11.11 -19.92
CA GLY A 34 30.12 -9.90 -19.41
C GLY A 34 28.59 -9.88 -19.54
N PHE A 35 27.89 -10.47 -18.57
CA PHE A 35 26.51 -10.08 -18.26
C PHE A 35 26.55 -8.81 -17.39
N GLY A 36 26.05 -7.69 -17.91
CA GLY A 36 25.84 -6.45 -17.15
C GLY A 36 24.37 -6.28 -16.78
N THR A 37 24.08 -5.98 -15.51
CA THR A 37 22.72 -5.74 -14.99
C THR A 37 22.57 -4.30 -14.52
N GLU A 38 21.64 -3.53 -15.11
CA GLU A 38 21.35 -2.12 -14.80
C GLU A 38 19.82 -1.88 -14.58
N ALA A 39 19.40 -0.71 -14.04
CA ALA A 39 18.09 -0.54 -13.38
C ALA A 39 17.28 0.82 -13.45
N LEU A 40 17.56 1.81 -14.34
CA LEU A 40 16.63 2.86 -14.95
C LEU A 40 16.23 4.21 -14.15
N ALA A 41 15.62 5.37 -14.68
CA ALA A 41 15.88 6.84 -14.21
C ALA A 41 14.90 8.25 -14.07
N GLY A 42 14.03 8.77 -13.04
CA GLY A 42 13.38 10.23 -12.83
C GLY A 42 12.69 11.26 -11.63
N SER A 43 11.41 11.94 -11.63
CA SER A 43 10.51 13.04 -10.76
C SER A 43 9.19 13.03 -9.63
N TRP A 44 7.77 13.56 -9.57
CA TRP A 44 6.16 13.43 -8.86
C TRP A 44 5.26 14.70 -8.31
N THR A 45 3.90 14.83 -8.61
CA THR A 45 2.87 16.01 -8.77
C THR A 45 1.54 16.21 -7.86
N GLU A 46 0.33 16.80 -8.18
CA GLU A 46 -0.87 17.02 -7.23
C GLU A 46 -2.33 17.24 -7.80
N GLY A 47 -3.43 17.08 -6.99
CA GLY A 47 -4.77 16.58 -7.43
C GLY A 47 -6.20 17.02 -6.87
N PRO A 48 -6.93 16.35 -5.93
CA PRO A 48 -8.40 16.60 -5.66
C PRO A 48 -8.93 16.71 -4.17
N GLU A 49 -10.01 17.48 -3.84
CA GLU A 49 -10.31 17.89 -2.41
C GLU A 49 -11.52 17.38 -1.67
N LEU A 50 -12.75 17.26 -2.14
CA LEU A 50 -13.85 16.80 -1.27
C LEU A 50 -14.37 17.82 -0.17
N ASN A 51 -15.65 17.72 0.28
CA ASN A 51 -16.28 18.42 1.45
C ASN A 51 -15.79 18.13 2.94
N GLY A 52 -16.52 17.49 3.90
CA GLY A 52 -16.03 17.12 5.28
C GLY A 52 -15.03 15.92 5.44
N LYS A 53 -13.88 16.02 6.17
CA LYS A 53 -12.56 15.32 5.91
C LYS A 53 -11.88 14.34 6.95
N ARG A 54 -11.13 13.27 6.57
CA ARG A 54 -10.92 11.94 7.27
C ARG A 54 -9.52 11.08 7.50
N GLN A 55 -8.87 10.64 8.66
CA GLN A 55 -7.63 9.64 8.74
C GLN A 55 -7.72 8.08 9.28
N TYR A 56 -7.41 6.94 8.51
CA TYR A 56 -7.72 5.40 8.28
C TYR A 56 -8.66 4.70 7.07
N HIS A 57 -8.32 4.28 5.77
CA HIS A 57 -9.16 3.81 4.51
C HIS A 57 -8.58 3.31 3.10
N THR A 58 -8.94 3.79 1.83
CA THR A 58 -9.21 2.96 0.61
C THR A 58 -9.30 3.45 -0.88
N ALA A 59 -8.32 3.27 -1.80
CA ALA A 59 -8.15 3.66 -3.25
C ALA A 59 -8.47 2.82 -4.60
N THR A 60 -9.57 2.09 -4.97
CA THR A 60 -9.55 1.17 -6.19
C THR A 60 -9.93 1.69 -7.58
N LEU A 61 -9.07 2.22 -8.45
CA LEU A 61 -9.30 2.15 -9.92
C LEU A 61 -10.17 0.96 -10.41
N LEU A 62 -11.41 1.17 -10.88
CA LEU A 62 -12.09 0.17 -11.71
C LEU A 62 -11.67 0.44 -13.18
N ALA A 63 -12.57 0.93 -14.04
CA ALA A 63 -12.74 0.09 -15.23
C ALA A 63 -13.45 0.62 -16.49
N ASP A 64 -14.24 1.67 -16.36
CA ASP A 64 -14.47 2.62 -17.46
C ASP A 64 -13.73 3.92 -17.17
N GLY A 65 -12.87 3.87 -16.15
CA GLY A 65 -12.45 4.99 -15.37
C GLY A 65 -12.02 4.58 -13.97
N THR A 66 -12.96 4.57 -13.03
CA THR A 66 -12.93 5.58 -11.95
C THR A 66 -12.24 5.10 -10.66
N VAL A 67 -12.08 5.86 -9.55
CA VAL A 67 -11.76 5.31 -8.18
C VAL A 67 -13.12 5.36 -7.44
N LEU A 68 -13.22 4.79 -6.25
CA LEU A 68 -14.13 5.08 -5.15
C LEU A 68 -13.22 5.51 -4.06
N LEU A 69 -13.71 6.34 -3.17
CA LEU A 69 -13.63 5.80 -1.84
C LEU A 69 -14.98 5.91 -1.12
N ALA A 70 -15.50 4.75 -0.81
CA ALA A 70 -16.14 4.51 0.48
C ALA A 70 -15.31 5.05 1.82
N GLY A 71 -15.86 5.46 4.08
CA GLY A 71 -16.67 4.99 5.25
C GLY A 71 -16.04 5.02 6.66
N GLY A 72 -14.73 5.25 6.77
CA GLY A 72 -13.93 5.67 7.96
C GLY A 72 -14.58 6.08 9.31
N GLY A 73 -14.25 7.27 9.85
CA GLY A 73 -14.80 7.75 11.14
C GLY A 73 -14.12 8.93 11.81
N ASP A 74 -14.83 9.90 12.37
CA ASP A 74 -14.32 11.21 12.81
C ASP A 74 -13.58 11.29 14.15
N ASP A 75 -13.21 12.52 14.55
CA ASP A 75 -13.38 13.01 15.93
C ASP A 75 -14.67 12.46 16.56
N HIS A 76 -15.81 12.55 15.86
CA HIS A 76 -17.11 11.92 16.22
C HIS A 76 -17.16 10.39 16.00
N GLY A 77 -16.09 9.80 15.48
CA GLY A 77 -15.92 8.36 15.34
C GLY A 77 -16.57 7.74 14.08
N PRO A 78 -16.53 6.43 13.94
CA PRO A 78 -16.97 5.75 12.72
C PRO A 78 -18.45 5.95 12.40
N MET A 79 -18.72 6.51 11.21
CA MET A 79 -19.94 7.27 10.78
C MET A 79 -20.45 6.82 9.35
N ALA A 80 -21.58 7.29 8.71
CA ALA A 80 -22.55 6.92 7.50
C ALA A 80 -22.69 7.18 5.79
N THR A 81 -22.00 7.47 4.56
CA THR A 81 -20.70 7.69 3.67
C THR A 81 -20.55 6.75 2.46
N THR A 82 -20.48 7.24 1.20
CA THR A 82 -19.75 6.66 0.05
C THR A 82 -19.55 7.62 -1.16
N ASP A 83 -18.33 7.78 -1.75
CA ASP A 83 -18.04 8.83 -2.81
C ASP A 83 -17.28 8.45 -4.20
N ARG A 84 -17.88 8.57 -5.45
CA ARG A 84 -17.26 8.31 -6.90
C ARG A 84 -16.19 9.53 -6.91
N PHE A 85 -14.98 9.41 -7.53
CA PHE A 85 -14.56 10.30 -8.65
C PHE A 85 -14.30 9.69 -10.02
N ASN A 86 -14.88 10.32 -11.06
CA ASN A 86 -15.02 9.97 -12.48
C ASN A 86 -14.07 10.73 -13.43
N PRO A 87 -13.14 10.02 -14.10
CA PRO A 87 -12.10 10.73 -14.86
C PRO A 87 -12.41 11.33 -16.21
N ALA A 88 -13.66 11.33 -16.67
CA ALA A 88 -14.02 12.27 -17.72
C ALA A 88 -14.30 13.69 -17.17
N THR A 89 -14.88 13.86 -15.97
CA THR A 89 -15.88 14.92 -15.77
C THR A 89 -15.50 16.13 -14.91
N ASN A 90 -14.55 15.96 -14.01
CA ASN A 90 -14.28 16.91 -12.93
C ASN A 90 -15.33 17.10 -11.80
N ALA A 91 -16.33 16.23 -11.64
CA ALA A 91 -17.27 16.21 -10.49
C ALA A 91 -17.53 14.79 -9.92
N TRP A 92 -17.72 14.65 -8.59
CA TRP A 92 -17.90 13.38 -7.86
C TRP A 92 -19.37 13.11 -7.48
N SER A 93 -19.67 12.02 -6.78
CA SER A 93 -21.03 11.80 -6.25
C SER A 93 -21.19 10.97 -4.98
N SER A 94 -22.45 10.88 -4.52
CA SER A 94 -23.02 10.42 -3.24
C SER A 94 -23.63 9.04 -3.23
N ALA A 95 -23.36 8.21 -2.23
CA ALA A 95 -24.18 7.03 -1.96
C ALA A 95 -24.89 6.93 -0.63
N GLY A 96 -25.96 6.15 -0.71
CA GLY A 96 -26.79 5.72 0.39
C GLY A 96 -26.35 4.41 1.00
N SER A 97 -25.43 4.51 1.94
CA SER A 97 -25.25 3.62 3.08
C SER A 97 -25.25 2.08 2.96
N LEU A 98 -24.14 1.55 3.45
CA LEU A 98 -23.93 0.31 4.18
C LEU A 98 -24.81 0.08 5.41
N SER A 99 -24.75 -1.14 5.93
CA SER A 99 -25.44 -1.50 7.17
C SER A 99 -24.88 -0.81 8.42
N VAL A 100 -23.57 -0.47 8.47
CA VAL A 100 -22.96 0.10 9.68
C VAL A 100 -21.61 0.82 9.39
N ALA A 101 -20.85 1.28 10.40
CA ALA A 101 -19.78 2.30 10.32
C ALA A 101 -18.33 1.96 10.80
N ARG A 102 -17.23 2.29 10.07
CA ARG A 102 -15.87 1.69 10.22
C ARG A 102 -14.70 2.56 9.74
N THR A 103 -13.62 2.57 10.51
CA THR A 103 -12.29 3.07 10.08
C THR A 103 -11.22 2.02 9.77
N ALA A 104 -10.01 2.49 9.44
CA ALA A 104 -8.76 2.04 8.83
C ALA A 104 -8.78 1.28 7.51
N HIS A 105 -9.66 0.29 7.41
CA HIS A 105 -9.93 -0.76 6.42
C HIS A 105 -9.41 -0.70 4.92
N ALA A 106 -9.68 -1.66 3.99
CA ALA A 106 -9.21 -1.67 2.58
C ALA A 106 -9.78 -2.67 1.58
N ALA A 107 -9.57 -2.44 0.27
CA ALA A 107 -10.21 -3.15 -0.84
C ALA A 107 -9.21 -3.62 -1.89
N ALA A 108 -9.07 -4.90 -2.19
CA ALA A 108 -8.30 -5.26 -3.39
C ALA A 108 -9.08 -5.02 -4.71
N ARG A 109 -8.64 -5.55 -5.85
CA ARG A 109 -9.32 -5.53 -7.16
C ARG A 109 -9.81 -6.93 -7.51
N LEU A 110 -10.93 -6.96 -8.23
CA LEU A 110 -11.72 -8.10 -8.57
C LEU A 110 -10.98 -8.94 -9.78
N GLY A 111 -10.88 -10.31 -10.12
CA GLY A 111 -11.53 -11.57 -10.90
C GLY A 111 -12.82 -11.97 -11.91
N ASN A 112 -13.97 -11.33 -12.31
CA ASN A 112 -14.63 -11.16 -13.67
C ASN A 112 -15.51 -9.86 -13.93
N GLY A 113 -15.58 -8.87 -13.01
CA GLY A 113 -16.08 -7.45 -13.08
C GLY A 113 -16.54 -6.51 -11.86
N ARG A 114 -15.99 -6.37 -10.61
CA ARG A 114 -16.48 -5.42 -9.50
C ARG A 114 -15.45 -4.86 -8.44
N VAL A 115 -15.69 -4.73 -7.10
CA VAL A 115 -14.73 -4.75 -5.91
C VAL A 115 -15.39 -4.95 -4.51
N LEU A 116 -14.66 -5.35 -3.43
CA LEU A 116 -15.06 -5.86 -2.08
C LEU A 116 -14.48 -5.17 -0.79
N VAL A 117 -14.97 -5.62 0.38
CA VAL A 117 -15.05 -5.18 1.78
C VAL A 117 -14.49 -6.12 2.87
N THR A 118 -13.92 -5.62 4.00
CA THR A 118 -14.02 -6.19 5.38
C THR A 118 -13.77 -5.11 6.50
N GLY A 119 -14.43 -5.05 7.69
CA GLY A 119 -14.04 -4.14 8.83
C GLY A 119 -14.92 -3.50 9.96
N GLY A 120 -14.46 -2.34 10.54
CA GLY A 120 -14.54 -1.51 11.82
C GLY A 120 -13.18 -1.08 12.55
N TRP A 121 -12.81 0.15 12.93
CA TRP A 121 -12.89 0.51 14.38
C TRP A 121 -14.29 1.13 14.22
N ASN A 122 -15.29 0.72 14.99
CA ASN A 122 -16.69 1.16 14.84
C ASN A 122 -17.06 2.39 15.70
N GLY A 123 -16.20 2.69 16.68
CA GLY A 123 -16.31 3.66 17.75
C GLY A 123 -15.75 3.09 19.06
N SER A 124 -15.90 1.78 19.27
CA SER A 124 -15.75 1.15 20.58
C SER A 124 -15.11 -0.24 20.61
N HIS A 125 -15.51 -1.16 19.73
CA HIS A 125 -15.36 -2.58 20.01
C HIS A 125 -15.36 -3.51 18.78
N PRO A 126 -15.16 -4.82 19.02
CA PRO A 126 -15.05 -5.85 18.01
C PRO A 126 -16.23 -6.54 17.34
N LEU A 127 -16.01 -7.03 16.11
CA LEU A 127 -16.57 -8.27 15.50
C LEU A 127 -16.04 -8.42 14.06
N ASP A 128 -16.89 -8.79 13.10
CA ASP A 128 -16.58 -9.32 11.79
C ASP A 128 -17.35 -8.74 10.56
N SER A 129 -17.56 -7.42 10.37
CA SER A 129 -18.49 -6.95 9.29
C SER A 129 -17.87 -6.82 7.93
N VAL A 130 -18.71 -6.83 6.88
CA VAL A 130 -18.27 -6.91 5.50
C VAL A 130 -19.44 -6.90 4.44
N GLU A 131 -19.37 -6.14 3.33
CA GLU A 131 -20.48 -5.75 2.37
C GLU A 131 -20.07 -5.80 0.87
N PHE A 132 -20.85 -5.31 -0.13
CA PHE A 132 -20.72 -5.91 -1.49
C PHE A 132 -21.10 -5.20 -2.83
N PHE A 133 -20.32 -4.26 -3.33
CA PHE A 133 -20.73 -3.43 -4.48
C PHE A 133 -20.77 -4.03 -5.90
N ASP A 134 -21.92 -3.96 -6.63
CA ASP A 134 -21.99 -4.37 -8.05
C ASP A 134 -22.15 -3.39 -9.21
N SER A 135 -21.50 -3.79 -10.32
CA SER A 135 -21.19 -3.00 -11.50
C SER A 135 -22.37 -2.67 -12.42
N SER A 136 -23.56 -2.99 -11.95
CA SER A 136 -24.81 -2.59 -12.55
C SER A 136 -25.56 -1.63 -11.63
N THR A 137 -26.02 -2.06 -10.45
CA THR A 137 -27.12 -1.37 -9.74
C THR A 137 -26.79 -0.61 -8.47
N ASN A 138 -25.63 -0.82 -7.85
CA ASN A 138 -25.36 -0.24 -6.54
C ASN A 138 -26.38 -0.61 -5.40
N ALA A 139 -26.68 -1.90 -5.09
CA ALA A 139 -27.77 -2.28 -4.15
C ALA A 139 -27.53 -3.48 -3.13
N TRP A 140 -28.03 -3.36 -1.89
CA TRP A 140 -27.91 -4.29 -0.71
C TRP A 140 -27.60 -5.79 -0.97
N THR A 141 -26.40 -6.32 -0.63
CA THR A 141 -26.27 -7.78 -0.34
C THR A 141 -25.22 -8.23 0.75
N PRO A 142 -25.67 -9.00 1.77
CA PRO A 142 -24.92 -9.84 2.76
C PRO A 142 -24.21 -11.15 2.35
N ALA A 143 -23.43 -11.74 3.28
CA ALA A 143 -22.69 -13.01 3.12
C ALA A 143 -22.40 -13.83 4.42
N PRO A 144 -21.70 -14.98 4.28
CA PRO A 144 -21.06 -15.71 5.39
C PRO A 144 -19.77 -15.14 6.01
N ASN A 145 -19.81 -14.92 7.33
CA ASN A 145 -18.70 -14.46 8.18
C ASN A 145 -17.50 -15.42 8.07
N LEU A 146 -16.27 -14.97 7.83
CA LEU A 146 -15.62 -13.94 8.62
C LEU A 146 -15.61 -14.37 10.14
N ALA A 147 -15.29 -15.63 10.47
CA ALA A 147 -15.39 -16.33 11.77
C ALA A 147 -14.55 -15.95 13.06
N SER A 148 -14.68 -14.78 13.72
CA SER A 148 -14.21 -14.36 15.12
C SER A 148 -14.50 -12.83 15.40
N ALA A 149 -13.71 -11.98 16.15
CA ALA A 149 -13.88 -10.46 16.21
C ALA A 149 -12.59 -9.51 16.11
N ARG A 150 -12.33 -8.51 15.16
CA ARG A 150 -10.99 -7.76 14.83
C ARG A 150 -10.85 -6.25 14.25
N ASN A 151 -9.76 -5.38 14.39
CA ASN A 151 -9.21 -4.06 13.65
C ASN A 151 -7.84 -3.79 12.80
N ASN A 152 -6.68 -3.12 13.17
CA ASN A 152 -5.36 -2.68 12.47
C ASN A 152 -4.44 -3.63 11.59
N HIS A 153 -4.30 -3.42 10.24
CA HIS A 153 -3.67 -4.35 9.22
C HIS A 153 -3.74 -4.04 7.62
N THR A 154 -3.67 -4.98 6.59
CA THR A 154 -3.61 -4.92 5.04
C THR A 154 -4.20 -6.05 4.04
N ALA A 155 -4.51 -5.86 2.73
CA ALA A 155 -5.26 -6.80 1.79
C ALA A 155 -5.03 -6.85 0.23
N SER A 156 -4.68 -7.94 -0.49
CA SER A 156 -4.52 -7.87 -2.00
C SER A 156 -4.51 -9.10 -3.00
N ALA A 157 -5.30 -9.11 -4.09
CA ALA A 157 -5.66 -10.25 -4.97
C ALA A 157 -4.75 -10.51 -6.23
N LEU A 158 -5.02 -11.54 -7.11
CA LEU A 158 -4.13 -12.49 -7.93
C LEU A 158 -4.47 -13.23 -9.29
N PRO A 159 -3.51 -13.84 -10.02
CA PRO A 159 -3.73 -14.48 -11.33
C PRO A 159 -4.83 -15.52 -11.62
N ASP A 160 -5.10 -16.53 -10.78
CA ASP A 160 -6.08 -17.58 -11.07
C ASP A 160 -7.45 -17.37 -10.38
N GLY A 161 -7.63 -16.25 -9.64
CA GLY A 161 -8.97 -15.85 -9.16
C GLY A 161 -9.44 -16.23 -7.74
N ARG A 162 -8.58 -16.44 -6.72
CA ARG A 162 -8.92 -16.58 -5.27
C ARG A 162 -8.07 -15.63 -4.37
N VAL A 163 -8.39 -15.43 -3.11
CA VAL A 163 -8.09 -14.24 -2.27
C VAL A 163 -7.67 -14.39 -0.78
N LEU A 164 -6.42 -14.03 -0.48
CA LEU A 164 -5.64 -14.42 0.71
C LEU A 164 -5.56 -13.39 1.88
N VAL A 165 -6.12 -13.75 3.03
CA VAL A 165 -6.44 -12.85 4.11
C VAL A 165 -5.60 -13.12 5.35
N ILE A 166 -5.50 -12.16 6.29
CA ILE A 166 -4.20 -12.07 6.95
C ILE A 166 -4.03 -11.59 8.38
N GLY A 167 -5.00 -11.05 9.15
CA GLY A 167 -4.73 -10.94 10.60
C GLY A 167 -5.15 -9.69 11.40
N GLY A 168 -4.60 -9.24 12.55
CA GLY A 168 -4.97 -8.33 13.63
C GLY A 168 -4.05 -8.15 14.92
N VAL A 169 -4.53 -7.62 16.06
CA VAL A 169 -3.94 -7.43 17.45
C VAL A 169 -5.16 -7.28 18.40
N GLY A 170 -5.20 -6.47 19.47
CA GLY A 170 -4.92 -6.92 20.84
C GLY A 170 -6.23 -7.14 21.61
N GLY A 171 -6.90 -8.22 21.26
CA GLY A 171 -8.25 -8.60 21.63
C GLY A 171 -8.30 -9.32 22.93
N VAL A 172 -8.84 -8.58 23.87
CA VAL A 172 -8.87 -8.94 25.28
C VAL A 172 -9.47 -10.33 25.56
N THR A 173 -10.22 -10.91 24.61
CA THR A 173 -10.78 -12.26 24.68
C THR A 173 -10.63 -13.11 23.39
N GLY A 174 -9.96 -12.62 22.34
CA GLY A 174 -9.96 -13.26 21.01
C GLY A 174 -8.76 -14.19 20.77
N PRO A 175 -8.95 -15.38 20.16
CA PRO A 175 -7.82 -16.19 19.69
C PRO A 175 -7.15 -15.42 18.56
N PRO A 176 -5.82 -15.25 18.60
CA PRO A 176 -5.26 -14.22 17.78
C PRO A 176 -5.28 -14.48 16.26
N PRO A 177 -5.03 -13.44 15.47
CA PRO A 177 -5.70 -13.34 14.18
C PRO A 177 -4.96 -14.09 13.04
N GLY A 178 -5.19 -15.38 12.79
CA GLY A 178 -4.38 -16.22 11.86
C GLY A 178 -3.98 -15.88 10.36
N VAL A 179 -4.41 -16.56 9.28
CA VAL A 179 -4.35 -16.12 7.82
C VAL A 179 -5.43 -16.87 6.86
N GLU A 180 -6.39 -16.22 6.08
CA GLU A 180 -7.73 -16.75 5.48
C GLU A 180 -8.27 -16.50 4.00
N ILE A 181 -8.96 -17.43 3.29
CA ILE A 181 -8.78 -17.58 1.79
C ILE A 181 -10.06 -17.56 0.98
N TYR A 182 -10.57 -16.47 0.38
CA TYR A 182 -11.84 -16.60 -0.38
C TYR A 182 -11.64 -17.01 -1.84
N ASP A 183 -12.25 -18.12 -2.26
CA ASP A 183 -12.50 -18.55 -3.64
C ASP A 183 -13.91 -18.17 -4.12
N PRO A 184 -14.04 -17.35 -5.18
CA PRO A 184 -15.29 -16.74 -5.58
C PRO A 184 -16.24 -17.74 -6.23
N ASN A 185 -15.66 -18.79 -6.81
CA ASN A 185 -16.36 -19.84 -7.52
C ASN A 185 -16.96 -20.84 -6.51
N ARG A 186 -16.45 -20.88 -5.26
CA ARG A 186 -16.90 -21.78 -4.18
C ARG A 186 -17.70 -21.13 -3.08
N ASN A 187 -17.38 -19.90 -2.71
CA ASN A 187 -18.25 -19.14 -1.82
C ASN A 187 -18.37 -19.80 -0.37
N ALA A 188 -17.30 -20.39 0.25
CA ALA A 188 -17.31 -21.12 1.56
C ALA A 188 -15.95 -21.29 2.38
N TRP A 189 -15.90 -21.17 3.74
CA TRP A 189 -14.69 -20.92 4.61
C TRP A 189 -13.78 -22.18 4.96
N THR A 190 -12.69 -22.47 4.19
CA THR A 190 -11.41 -23.29 4.37
C THR A 190 -10.09 -22.62 4.92
N ALA A 191 -9.21 -23.27 5.75
CA ALA A 191 -8.37 -22.59 6.79
C ALA A 191 -6.81 -22.68 6.82
N GLY A 192 -6.15 -21.53 7.13
CA GLY A 192 -4.72 -21.25 7.35
C GLY A 192 -3.98 -22.13 8.33
N ALA A 193 -2.72 -22.46 8.03
CA ALA A 193 -1.88 -23.28 8.89
C ALA A 193 -0.73 -22.52 9.55
N ALA A 194 -1.08 -21.92 10.66
CA ALA A 194 -0.21 -21.39 11.68
C ALA A 194 1.13 -20.80 11.24
N MET A 195 1.12 -19.49 11.21
CA MET A 195 2.17 -18.72 11.81
C MET A 195 2.87 -19.33 13.02
N ALA A 196 4.20 -19.31 13.01
CA ALA A 196 5.07 -19.41 14.19
C ALA A 196 4.90 -18.29 15.28
N THR A 197 3.66 -17.97 15.71
CA THR A 197 3.13 -17.13 16.85
C THR A 197 2.20 -15.89 16.57
N THR A 198 2.50 -14.59 16.81
CA THR A 198 1.54 -13.43 16.67
C THR A 198 2.00 -12.07 15.99
N ARG A 199 1.34 -11.51 14.92
CA ARG A 199 1.93 -10.49 13.95
C ARG A 199 1.13 -9.44 12.90
N ALA A 200 0.65 -8.09 12.61
CA ALA A 200 0.42 -6.52 12.91
C ALA A 200 0.34 -5.26 11.86
N ALA A 201 -0.78 -4.63 11.41
CA ALA A 201 -0.88 -3.21 10.89
C ALA A 201 -0.14 -2.61 9.61
N HIS A 202 0.09 -3.33 8.49
CA HIS A 202 1.03 -3.20 7.30
C HIS A 202 0.79 -2.42 5.96
N THR A 203 1.50 -2.82 4.85
CA THR A 203 1.16 -3.55 3.58
C THR A 203 2.06 -4.80 3.30
N ALA A 204 2.41 -5.28 2.08
CA ALA A 204 3.41 -6.35 1.71
C ALA A 204 3.51 -6.75 0.21
N THR A 205 4.73 -6.96 -0.32
CA THR A 205 5.07 -6.99 -1.76
C THR A 205 4.92 -8.30 -2.46
N LEU A 206 4.47 -8.16 -3.70
CA LEU A 206 4.18 -9.12 -4.75
C LEU A 206 5.23 -9.34 -5.87
N LEU A 207 5.09 -10.42 -6.68
CA LEU A 207 6.06 -10.95 -7.66
C LEU A 207 5.59 -11.56 -9.00
N PRO A 208 6.39 -11.47 -10.07
CA PRO A 208 6.22 -12.14 -11.37
C PRO A 208 6.39 -13.65 -11.42
N SER A 209 7.01 -14.24 -10.41
CA SER A 209 7.09 -15.68 -10.29
C SER A 209 5.82 -16.09 -9.60
N GLY A 210 5.61 -15.68 -8.35
CA GLY A 210 4.50 -16.28 -7.66
C GLY A 210 4.27 -16.21 -6.17
N LYS A 211 4.94 -15.36 -5.36
CA LYS A 211 4.90 -15.44 -3.89
C LYS A 211 5.19 -14.10 -3.10
N VAL A 212 4.22 -13.34 -2.55
CA VAL A 212 4.30 -11.97 -1.90
C VAL A 212 4.85 -11.75 -0.40
N LEU A 213 6.12 -11.50 -0.13
CA LEU A 213 6.69 -11.31 1.25
C LEU A 213 6.05 -10.26 2.20
N VAL A 214 6.23 -10.38 3.55
CA VAL A 214 6.07 -9.27 4.56
C VAL A 214 7.31 -8.71 5.22
N VAL A 215 7.39 -7.37 5.18
CA VAL A 215 8.33 -6.55 5.94
C VAL A 215 7.97 -5.03 6.44
N GLY A 216 7.38 -4.74 7.65
CA GLY A 216 7.46 -3.41 8.44
C GLY A 216 7.10 -3.24 9.98
N GLY A 217 6.21 -2.36 10.53
CA GLY A 217 5.66 -1.96 11.91
C GLY A 217 5.39 -2.89 13.24
N PHE A 218 3.80 -3.04 15.01
CA PHE A 218 3.67 -3.05 16.57
C PHE A 218 3.63 -4.39 17.36
N ALA A 219 2.99 -4.43 18.52
CA ALA A 219 2.22 -5.49 19.21
C ALA A 219 2.16 -5.02 20.64
N GLY A 220 1.19 -4.15 20.95
CA GLY A 220 1.24 -3.33 22.16
C GLY A 220 2.64 -2.74 22.40
N SER A 221 3.34 -3.30 23.39
CA SER A 221 4.71 -2.95 23.78
C SER A 221 5.81 -3.28 22.77
N LEU A 222 5.49 -3.93 21.65
CA LEU A 222 6.40 -4.52 20.67
C LEU A 222 6.30 -3.89 19.31
N TYR A 223 7.15 -4.20 18.33
CA TYR A 223 8.55 -4.69 18.28
C TYR A 223 8.73 -6.23 18.11
N PRO A 224 8.78 -6.77 16.87
CA PRO A 224 9.07 -8.18 16.42
C PRO A 224 10.42 -9.02 16.34
N ALA A 225 10.36 -10.35 16.12
CA ALA A 225 11.52 -11.26 15.85
C ALA A 225 12.03 -11.60 14.37
N ASN A 226 11.43 -12.46 13.49
CA ASN A 226 11.96 -13.03 12.18
C ASN A 226 11.29 -12.75 10.69
N CYS A 227 11.78 -13.13 9.41
CA CYS A 227 11.30 -13.01 7.89
C CYS A 227 10.75 -14.22 6.83
N GLU A 228 9.48 -14.75 6.60
CA GLU A 228 8.91 -16.14 6.18
C GLU A 228 8.06 -15.95 4.86
N LEU A 229 7.87 -16.84 3.85
CA LEU A 229 7.34 -16.54 2.44
C LEU A 229 6.42 -17.65 1.85
N TYR A 230 5.11 -17.54 1.97
CA TYR A 230 4.11 -18.47 1.39
C TYR A 230 4.49 -18.79 -0.15
N ASP A 231 4.59 -20.06 -0.66
CA ASP A 231 4.37 -20.71 -2.04
C ASP A 231 2.97 -21.20 -2.60
N PRO A 232 2.27 -20.54 -3.56
CA PRO A 232 0.83 -20.55 -3.45
C PRO A 232 0.10 -21.77 -3.88
N ALA A 233 0.79 -22.61 -4.64
CA ALA A 233 0.39 -23.99 -4.89
C ALA A 233 0.65 -24.91 -3.68
N THR A 234 1.87 -24.87 -3.12
CA THR A 234 2.40 -25.99 -2.31
C THR A 234 2.02 -25.94 -0.84
N ASN A 235 1.71 -24.77 -0.31
CA ASN A 235 1.29 -24.70 1.07
C ASN A 235 2.40 -25.18 2.13
N THR A 236 3.66 -24.62 2.17
CA THR A 236 4.74 -24.90 3.24
C THR A 236 5.78 -23.78 3.79
N TRP A 237 6.12 -23.62 5.14
CA TRP A 237 7.10 -22.58 5.76
C TRP A 237 8.62 -23.05 5.91
N ALA A 238 9.64 -22.16 5.63
CA ALA A 238 11.11 -22.36 5.26
C ALA A 238 12.07 -21.06 4.98
N PRO A 239 13.11 -20.63 5.78
CA PRO A 239 13.56 -19.19 6.06
C PRO A 239 14.46 -18.30 5.11
N ALA A 240 15.24 -17.31 5.66
CA ALA A 240 15.43 -15.97 5.02
C ALA A 240 16.62 -14.96 5.10
N GLY A 241 16.58 -13.99 6.02
CA GLY A 241 17.63 -12.97 6.24
C GLY A 241 17.39 -12.13 7.50
N GLN A 242 18.29 -11.18 7.87
CA GLN A 242 18.09 -10.27 9.01
C GLN A 242 18.43 -8.77 8.86
N LEU A 243 17.51 -7.84 9.16
CA LEU A 243 17.83 -6.41 9.03
C LEU A 243 18.75 -5.88 10.12
N SER A 244 19.58 -4.93 9.74
CA SER A 244 20.54 -4.26 10.61
C SER A 244 19.96 -3.31 11.68
N THR A 245 18.68 -3.41 12.07
CA THR A 245 18.04 -2.81 13.29
C THR A 245 16.51 -3.27 13.38
N ALA A 246 15.43 -2.56 13.88
CA ALA A 246 13.90 -2.79 14.05
C ALA A 246 12.58 -1.77 13.90
N ARG A 247 11.86 -1.29 12.79
CA ARG A 247 10.93 -0.02 12.49
C ARG A 247 9.23 0.14 12.28
N TYR A 248 8.33 1.17 12.59
CA TYR A 248 6.88 1.51 11.96
C TYR A 248 6.40 2.91 11.28
N GLY A 249 5.39 3.01 10.34
CA GLY A 249 4.99 4.16 9.37
C GLY A 249 5.29 4.42 7.76
N HIS A 250 6.02 3.63 6.88
CA HIS A 250 6.83 3.65 5.62
C HIS A 250 6.65 2.54 4.55
N THR A 251 7.53 2.49 3.53
CA THR A 251 7.07 2.10 2.21
C THR A 251 7.96 1.37 1.20
N ALA A 252 7.37 0.48 0.38
CA ALA A 252 7.83 -0.62 -0.49
C ALA A 252 6.72 -0.84 -1.48
N THR A 253 7.08 -1.51 -2.55
CA THR A 253 6.61 -1.13 -3.85
C THR A 253 7.13 -2.22 -4.80
N LEU A 254 7.58 -1.86 -5.99
CA LEU A 254 7.99 -2.66 -7.15
C LEU A 254 9.15 -2.18 -8.12
N LEU A 255 10.41 -2.74 -8.16
CA LEU A 255 11.38 -2.41 -9.27
C LEU A 255 11.11 -3.26 -10.53
N GLN A 256 11.22 -2.73 -11.76
CA GLN A 256 11.34 -3.56 -12.96
C GLN A 256 12.65 -4.34 -13.11
N ASN A 257 13.72 -4.06 -12.38
CA ASN A 257 14.91 -4.92 -12.51
C ASN A 257 14.72 -6.28 -11.84
N GLY A 258 13.77 -6.42 -10.91
CA GLY A 258 13.72 -7.57 -10.04
C GLY A 258 14.07 -7.37 -8.58
N LYS A 259 14.04 -6.13 -8.11
CA LYS A 259 14.13 -5.81 -6.68
C LYS A 259 12.99 -4.86 -6.27
N VAL A 260 12.87 -4.51 -5.00
CA VAL A 260 12.09 -3.34 -4.52
C VAL A 260 13.09 -2.52 -3.70
N LEU A 261 12.73 -1.33 -3.25
CA LEU A 261 13.42 -0.60 -2.19
C LEU A 261 12.42 -0.40 -1.02
N VAL A 262 12.90 -0.17 0.19
CA VAL A 262 12.12 0.62 1.17
C VAL A 262 12.98 1.57 1.94
N ALA A 263 12.62 2.84 2.16
CA ALA A 263 13.47 3.90 2.71
C ALA A 263 12.92 4.54 4.01
N GLY A 264 13.66 5.48 4.73
CA GLY A 264 13.46 6.65 5.73
C GLY A 264 13.41 6.59 7.31
N GLY A 265 12.46 7.25 8.04
CA GLY A 265 12.13 7.34 9.53
C GLY A 265 12.28 6.18 10.55
N GLY A 266 11.40 5.84 11.54
CA GLY A 266 11.71 4.67 12.43
C GLY A 266 10.81 4.09 13.57
N ARG A 267 11.35 4.31 14.77
CA ARG A 267 11.87 3.53 17.49
C ARG A 267 11.55 4.39 18.81
N TYR A 268 10.47 4.09 19.56
CA TYR A 268 10.23 4.57 20.95
C TYR A 268 11.34 4.03 21.88
N GLU A 269 12.60 4.33 21.58
CA GLU A 269 13.80 3.69 22.12
C GLU A 269 13.78 3.78 23.64
N SER A 270 14.31 2.77 24.31
CA SER A 270 14.79 2.99 25.67
C SER A 270 15.82 4.12 25.65
N SER A 271 15.54 5.23 26.33
CA SER A 271 16.49 6.32 26.53
C SER A 271 16.57 6.73 28.00
N PHE A 272 17.56 7.56 28.31
CA PHE A 272 17.75 8.15 29.63
C PHE A 272 16.54 8.96 30.15
N SER A 273 15.66 9.45 29.27
CA SER A 273 14.44 10.18 29.61
C SER A 273 13.14 9.39 29.32
N GLY A 274 13.21 8.06 29.31
CA GLY A 274 12.08 7.18 28.99
C GLY A 274 12.02 6.79 27.50
N LEU A 275 10.84 6.40 27.02
CA LEU A 275 10.62 5.95 25.63
C LEU A 275 10.76 7.13 24.64
N ARG A 276 11.91 7.20 23.94
CA ARG A 276 12.32 8.36 23.14
C ARG A 276 11.99 8.22 21.67
N PHE A 277 11.66 9.35 21.07
CA PHE A 277 11.33 9.51 19.65
C PHE A 277 12.62 9.46 18.77
N LYS A 278 13.26 8.30 18.53
CA LYS A 278 14.50 8.28 17.72
C LYS A 278 14.21 8.40 16.23
N TYR A 279 14.87 9.31 15.56
CA TYR A 279 14.64 9.55 14.14
C TYR A 279 15.75 9.04 13.22
N PHE A 280 15.44 9.01 11.91
CA PHE A 280 16.06 8.11 10.94
C PHE A 280 15.67 8.44 9.44
N ALA A 281 16.47 8.06 8.44
CA ALA A 281 16.44 8.50 7.02
C ALA A 281 16.85 7.47 5.91
N SER A 282 16.44 6.20 5.93
CA SER A 282 17.04 5.03 5.25
C SER A 282 16.82 4.69 3.74
N ALA A 283 17.62 3.81 3.08
CA ALA A 283 17.80 3.55 1.61
C ALA A 283 18.14 2.07 1.09
N GLU A 284 17.40 1.37 0.18
CA GLU A 284 17.40 -0.13 0.00
C GLU A 284 17.51 -0.85 -1.40
N LEU A 285 18.07 -2.09 -1.48
CA LEU A 285 17.77 -3.23 -2.42
C LEU A 285 18.26 -4.69 -2.02
N TYR A 286 17.41 -5.55 -1.47
CA TYR A 286 17.47 -7.03 -1.22
C TYR A 286 18.07 -7.89 -2.45
N ASP A 287 18.29 -9.24 -2.48
CA ASP A 287 18.43 -9.99 -3.79
C ASP A 287 17.93 -11.47 -3.88
N PRO A 288 17.02 -11.86 -4.80
CA PRO A 288 15.98 -12.86 -4.44
C PRO A 288 16.15 -14.32 -4.79
N ALA A 289 17.13 -14.63 -5.62
CA ALA A 289 17.54 -16.01 -5.86
C ALA A 289 18.79 -16.35 -5.02
N THR A 290 19.07 -15.60 -3.93
CA THR A 290 20.46 -15.46 -3.42
C THR A 290 20.64 -15.66 -1.89
N ASN A 291 21.27 -14.70 -1.18
CA ASN A 291 21.28 -14.34 0.25
C ASN A 291 22.57 -13.55 0.56
N ARG A 292 22.66 -12.27 0.17
CA ARG A 292 23.95 -11.54 0.06
C ARG A 292 23.89 -10.11 0.61
N TRP A 293 24.54 -9.89 1.77
CA TRP A 293 24.51 -8.59 2.43
C TRP A 293 24.95 -7.41 1.56
N SER A 294 24.19 -6.33 1.65
CA SER A 294 24.47 -5.10 0.92
C SER A 294 23.98 -3.84 1.67
N SER A 295 24.18 -2.66 1.08
CA SER A 295 23.59 -1.35 1.44
C SER A 295 23.20 -0.59 0.18
N ALA A 296 22.16 0.25 0.23
CA ALA A 296 21.70 1.08 -0.88
C ALA A 296 21.69 2.59 -0.59
N GLY A 297 22.50 3.01 0.39
CA GLY A 297 23.06 4.37 0.41
C GLY A 297 22.61 5.24 1.57
N SER A 298 22.61 6.56 1.31
CA SER A 298 22.41 7.66 2.28
C SER A 298 21.62 8.83 1.68
N PHE A 299 20.62 9.35 2.39
CA PHE A 299 19.84 10.54 2.05
C PHE A 299 19.64 11.44 3.28
N ARG A 300 19.29 12.70 3.02
CA ARG A 300 19.54 13.83 3.93
C ARG A 300 18.47 14.03 5.00
N GLY A 301 17.22 13.69 4.71
CA GLY A 301 16.09 14.07 5.55
C GLY A 301 15.34 12.91 6.18
N GLU A 302 15.21 12.93 7.51
CA GLU A 302 14.42 11.94 8.25
C GLU A 302 12.90 12.12 7.97
N ARG A 303 12.17 11.04 7.66
CA ARG A 303 10.82 11.07 7.00
C ARG A 303 9.71 10.08 7.46
N PHE A 304 8.40 10.46 7.52
CA PHE A 304 7.19 9.70 8.02
C PHE A 304 5.94 9.74 7.11
N TYR A 305 4.91 8.86 7.23
CA TYR A 305 3.67 8.71 6.42
C TYR A 305 3.54 9.78 5.29
N HIS A 306 3.87 9.47 4.04
CA HIS A 306 4.13 10.55 3.08
C HIS A 306 3.59 10.41 1.65
N SER A 307 4.42 10.46 0.58
CA SER A 307 4.10 10.59 -0.86
C SER A 307 5.07 10.00 -1.90
N ALA A 308 4.85 8.83 -2.55
CA ALA A 308 5.94 8.14 -3.27
C ALA A 308 5.56 6.81 -4.05
N SER A 309 6.19 6.59 -5.21
CA SER A 309 5.51 6.26 -6.47
C SER A 309 6.35 5.91 -7.73
N LEU A 310 5.76 5.98 -8.92
CA LEU A 310 5.96 5.05 -9.97
C LEU A 310 5.47 5.52 -11.36
N LEU A 311 6.05 5.00 -12.48
CA LEU A 311 6.14 5.74 -13.76
C LEU A 311 6.74 5.06 -15.04
N PRO A 312 6.71 5.68 -16.25
CA PRO A 312 7.41 5.25 -17.52
C PRO A 312 8.93 5.49 -17.74
N SER A 313 9.80 5.02 -16.85
CA SER A 313 11.14 5.59 -16.60
C SER A 313 12.21 5.19 -15.46
N GLY A 314 12.56 3.95 -15.17
CA GLY A 314 13.01 3.41 -13.86
C GLY A 314 12.64 3.96 -12.44
N ARG A 315 12.68 5.26 -12.16
CA ARG A 315 13.19 5.97 -10.94
C ARG A 315 12.62 5.56 -9.49
N VAL A 316 12.93 6.35 -8.42
CA VAL A 316 12.48 6.44 -6.96
C VAL A 316 12.58 7.86 -6.31
N LEU A 317 11.59 8.75 -6.33
CA LEU A 317 11.55 10.04 -5.59
C LEU A 317 10.55 10.19 -4.38
N ILE A 318 11.02 10.48 -3.18
CA ILE A 318 10.23 10.47 -1.92
C ILE A 318 9.66 11.86 -1.57
N SER A 319 8.54 12.01 -0.81
CA SER A 319 7.80 13.29 -0.57
C SER A 319 7.00 13.36 0.77
N GLY A 320 6.92 14.50 1.51
CA GLY A 320 6.38 14.97 2.86
C GLY A 320 6.49 14.17 4.21
N GLY A 321 5.66 14.55 5.23
CA GLY A 321 5.52 13.97 6.61
C GLY A 321 5.44 15.03 7.79
N GLU A 322 5.68 14.73 9.10
CA GLU A 322 5.66 15.56 10.38
C GLU A 322 6.93 15.52 11.36
N GLY A 323 8.09 16.05 10.95
CA GLY A 323 9.53 16.01 11.37
C GLY A 323 10.02 15.74 12.79
N PHE A 324 11.34 15.44 12.95
CA PHE A 324 12.07 15.64 14.23
C PHE A 324 12.35 17.12 14.51
N SER A 325 11.33 17.92 14.21
CA SER A 325 11.19 19.34 14.44
C SER A 325 9.78 19.74 14.01
N ASP A 326 9.39 19.44 12.76
CA ASP A 326 8.12 19.88 12.18
C ASP A 326 7.79 19.23 10.82
N GLN A 327 6.57 19.36 10.28
CA GLN A 327 6.34 19.09 8.85
C GLN A 327 7.33 19.84 7.95
N LEU A 328 7.72 19.21 6.85
CA LEU A 328 8.70 19.66 5.87
C LEU A 328 8.18 19.31 4.49
N SER A 329 8.86 19.95 3.55
CA SER A 329 8.59 20.01 2.13
C SER A 329 9.86 19.71 1.34
N ALA A 330 10.78 18.86 1.82
CA ALA A 330 12.07 18.53 1.15
C ALA A 330 11.91 17.87 -0.26
N ALA A 331 12.86 17.05 -0.75
CA ALA A 331 12.68 16.09 -1.88
C ALA A 331 13.93 15.21 -2.14
N GLU A 332 13.84 13.87 -2.30
CA GLU A 332 15.05 13.01 -2.55
C GLU A 332 14.84 11.75 -3.44
N ILE A 333 15.91 11.28 -4.12
CA ILE A 333 15.88 10.55 -5.42
C ILE A 333 16.80 9.28 -5.46
N TYR A 334 16.36 8.05 -5.14
CA TYR A 334 17.22 6.83 -5.07
C TYR A 334 17.43 6.04 -6.37
N ASP A 335 18.51 6.20 -7.10
CA ASP A 335 18.78 5.39 -8.30
C ASP A 335 19.46 4.03 -7.96
N PRO A 336 18.88 2.85 -8.27
CA PRO A 336 19.53 1.53 -8.21
C PRO A 336 20.27 0.98 -9.43
N GLN A 337 20.40 1.69 -10.57
CA GLN A 337 21.57 1.43 -11.42
C GLN A 337 22.85 1.96 -10.75
N SER A 338 22.79 3.12 -10.10
CA SER A 338 23.92 3.71 -9.36
C SER A 338 23.93 3.40 -7.85
N ASN A 339 22.86 2.82 -7.32
CA ASN A 339 22.64 2.51 -5.91
C ASN A 339 22.77 3.71 -4.95
N ALA A 340 22.30 4.90 -5.36
CA ALA A 340 22.58 6.20 -4.72
C ALA A 340 21.36 7.13 -4.59
N TRP A 341 21.37 8.03 -3.61
CA TRP A 341 20.37 9.11 -3.49
C TRP A 341 20.94 10.48 -3.82
N TYR A 342 20.10 11.31 -4.41
CA TYR A 342 20.30 12.74 -4.64
C TYR A 342 19.07 13.52 -4.11
N SER A 343 19.03 14.84 -4.33
CA SER A 343 17.92 15.69 -3.85
C SER A 343 17.24 16.44 -5.00
N GLU A 344 16.00 16.86 -4.77
CA GLU A 344 15.16 17.60 -5.73
C GLU A 344 14.63 18.91 -5.10
N PRO A 345 13.91 19.77 -5.84
CA PRO A 345 13.28 20.94 -5.27
C PRO A 345 12.09 20.60 -4.37
N SER A 346 11.88 21.47 -3.38
CA SER A 346 10.87 21.34 -2.34
C SER A 346 9.42 21.43 -2.82
N LEU A 347 8.53 20.84 -2.01
CA LEU A 347 7.09 21.18 -2.01
C LEU A 347 6.88 22.64 -1.60
N TRP A 348 5.75 23.23 -2.01
CA TRP A 348 5.24 24.49 -1.48
C TRP A 348 4.65 24.36 -0.08
N SER A 349 3.86 23.31 0.18
CA SER A 349 3.29 23.06 1.50
C SER A 349 3.96 21.85 2.16
N PRO A 350 4.55 22.00 3.37
CA PRO A 350 4.96 20.86 4.18
C PRO A 350 3.73 20.08 4.62
N ARG A 351 3.76 18.74 4.58
CA ARG A 351 2.52 17.96 4.65
C ARG A 351 2.71 16.52 5.11
N MET A 352 2.06 16.14 6.19
CA MET A 352 2.11 14.80 6.76
C MET A 352 0.94 13.93 6.36
N ASN A 353 1.16 12.63 6.28
CA ASN A 353 0.12 11.64 6.07
C ASN A 353 -0.66 11.93 4.76
N HIS A 354 -0.01 12.45 3.72
CA HIS A 354 -0.68 12.77 2.46
C HIS A 354 -0.73 11.53 1.54
N THR A 355 -1.03 11.73 0.27
CA THR A 355 -1.55 10.67 -0.61
C THR A 355 -0.90 10.63 -1.97
N ALA A 356 -1.22 9.61 -2.78
CA ALA A 356 -0.44 9.38 -3.98
C ALA A 356 -1.04 8.47 -5.06
N THR A 357 -0.93 8.85 -6.34
CA THR A 357 -0.88 7.89 -7.46
C THR A 357 -0.33 8.46 -8.78
N LEU A 358 0.06 7.58 -9.70
CA LEU A 358 0.46 7.80 -11.12
C LEU A 358 -0.61 8.61 -11.92
N LEU A 359 -0.27 9.23 -13.05
CA LEU A 359 -1.19 9.55 -14.17
C LEU A 359 -0.66 8.96 -15.48
N ASP A 360 -1.55 8.76 -16.45
CA ASP A 360 -1.22 8.21 -17.77
C ASP A 360 -0.21 9.06 -18.55
N SER A 361 -0.20 10.38 -18.32
CA SER A 361 0.78 11.32 -18.89
C SER A 361 2.21 11.12 -18.38
N GLY A 362 2.40 10.20 -17.44
CA GLY A 362 3.57 10.15 -16.59
C GLY A 362 3.78 11.47 -15.83
N MET A 363 2.74 12.27 -15.61
CA MET A 363 2.54 13.17 -14.45
C MET A 363 1.59 12.48 -13.46
N VAL A 364 1.36 12.98 -12.25
CA VAL A 364 1.20 12.07 -11.09
C VAL A 364 0.86 12.77 -9.74
N LEU A 365 -0.13 12.39 -8.94
CA LEU A 365 -0.85 13.25 -7.98
C LEU A 365 -0.72 13.12 -6.42
N VAL A 366 -0.21 14.13 -5.65
CA VAL A 366 -0.53 14.25 -4.20
C VAL A 366 -2.00 14.61 -4.06
N ALA A 367 -2.51 14.60 -2.83
CA ALA A 367 -3.10 15.82 -2.30
C ALA A 367 -2.94 15.93 -0.77
N GLY A 368 -3.19 17.13 -0.24
CA GLY A 368 -3.44 17.36 1.19
C GLY A 368 -2.33 16.88 2.13
N GLY A 369 -2.70 16.21 3.21
CA GLY A 369 -1.88 16.00 4.40
C GLY A 369 -2.25 16.94 5.55
N LYS A 370 -1.51 16.88 6.65
CA LYS A 370 -1.62 17.82 7.79
C LYS A 370 -0.31 18.58 7.94
N ASN A 371 -0.37 19.83 8.38
CA ASN A 371 0.76 20.49 9.01
C ASN A 371 0.35 21.32 10.24
N ARG A 372 1.26 22.13 10.80
CA ARG A 372 1.00 23.02 11.94
C ARG A 372 -0.13 24.03 11.71
N ALA A 373 -0.32 24.50 10.47
CA ALA A 373 -1.47 25.36 10.13
C ALA A 373 -2.79 24.57 10.08
N GLY A 374 -2.71 23.25 10.15
CA GLY A 374 -3.84 22.33 10.14
C GLY A 374 -3.80 21.41 8.92
N TYR A 375 -4.95 20.85 8.63
CA TYR A 375 -5.16 19.98 7.47
C TYR A 375 -5.00 20.77 6.18
N GLN A 376 -4.49 20.13 5.14
CA GLN A 376 -4.04 20.83 3.95
C GLN A 376 -5.07 20.78 2.83
N ALA A 377 -5.22 21.96 2.24
CA ALA A 377 -6.07 22.30 1.11
C ALA A 377 -5.21 22.77 -0.09
N SER A 378 -3.97 22.32 -0.23
CA SER A 378 -2.98 22.87 -1.17
C SER A 378 -2.77 22.00 -2.40
N SER A 379 -2.27 22.56 -3.52
CA SER A 379 -1.82 21.69 -4.62
C SER A 379 -0.71 22.06 -5.61
N GLU A 380 0.15 21.08 -5.90
CA GLU A 380 1.48 21.17 -6.52
C GLU A 380 1.78 20.14 -7.67
N LEU A 381 1.60 20.48 -8.95
CA LEU A 381 1.91 19.61 -10.10
C LEU A 381 3.41 19.62 -10.56
N TYR A 382 4.24 18.67 -10.15
CA TYR A 382 5.56 18.33 -10.70
C TYR A 382 5.63 17.92 -12.21
N SER A 383 6.81 18.06 -12.82
CA SER A 383 7.30 17.24 -13.95
C SER A 383 8.83 17.23 -14.02
N GLU A 384 9.48 16.06 -14.15
CA GLU A 384 10.96 16.02 -14.13
C GLU A 384 11.60 16.62 -15.36
N TRP A 385 11.30 16.01 -16.51
CA TRP A 385 11.59 16.56 -17.83
C TRP A 385 10.60 17.69 -18.16
N GLY A 386 9.94 18.26 -17.13
CA GLY A 386 9.36 19.59 -17.17
C GLY A 386 10.42 20.63 -16.82
N ALA A 387 10.28 21.83 -17.38
CA ALA A 387 11.21 22.93 -17.12
C ALA A 387 11.21 23.37 -15.64
N SER A 388 10.05 23.26 -14.97
CA SER A 388 9.95 23.33 -13.52
C SER A 388 9.71 21.93 -12.97
N ARG A 389 10.58 21.50 -12.06
CA ARG A 389 10.41 20.26 -11.31
C ARG A 389 9.05 20.24 -10.60
N TRP A 390 8.62 21.34 -9.98
CA TRP A 390 7.27 21.54 -9.42
C TRP A 390 6.47 22.68 -10.08
N SER A 391 5.14 22.62 -10.08
CA SER A 391 4.19 23.71 -10.42
C SER A 391 2.96 23.60 -9.49
N LEU A 392 1.90 24.41 -9.66
CA LEU A 392 0.62 24.22 -8.93
C LEU A 392 -0.40 23.42 -9.75
N ALA A 393 -1.38 22.82 -9.09
CA ALA A 393 -2.41 21.95 -9.69
C ALA A 393 -3.86 22.39 -9.42
N GLY A 394 -4.08 23.64 -9.01
CA GLY A 394 -5.38 24.15 -8.55
C GLY A 394 -5.42 24.24 -7.03
N ASN A 395 -6.62 24.35 -6.45
CA ASN A 395 -6.77 24.31 -5.01
C ASN A 395 -8.14 23.75 -4.61
N MET A 396 -8.20 23.40 -3.35
CA MET A 396 -8.93 22.29 -2.76
C MET A 396 -10.23 22.91 -2.07
N THR A 397 -11.48 22.34 -2.08
CA THR A 397 -12.67 23.02 -1.42
C THR A 397 -13.00 22.66 0.04
N ALA A 398 -12.44 21.61 0.66
CA ALA A 398 -12.27 21.53 2.12
C ALA A 398 -11.10 20.65 2.67
N ALA A 399 -10.15 21.24 3.42
CA ALA A 399 -8.84 20.71 3.91
C ALA A 399 -8.69 19.28 4.53
N ARG A 400 -7.61 18.51 4.21
CA ARG A 400 -7.47 17.09 4.65
C ARG A 400 -6.11 16.42 4.81
N SER A 401 -5.95 15.54 5.82
CA SER A 401 -4.79 14.64 5.93
C SER A 401 -5.08 13.15 5.90
N SER A 402 -4.44 12.39 5.03
CA SER A 402 -4.51 10.93 4.96
C SER A 402 -5.76 10.42 4.28
N HIS A 403 -5.89 10.82 3.03
CA HIS A 403 -6.91 10.34 2.12
C HIS A 403 -6.33 9.16 1.29
N THR A 404 -6.85 8.79 0.13
CA THR A 404 -6.04 8.01 -0.83
C THR A 404 -6.22 8.58 -2.22
N LEU A 405 -5.26 8.31 -3.11
CA LEU A 405 -5.36 8.65 -4.51
C LEU A 405 -5.20 7.38 -5.34
N THR A 406 -5.90 7.24 -6.47
CA THR A 406 -5.58 6.23 -7.50
C THR A 406 -5.99 6.68 -8.93
N LEU A 407 -5.26 6.20 -9.95
CA LEU A 407 -5.35 6.57 -11.37
C LEU A 407 -6.34 5.76 -12.17
N LEU A 408 -7.01 6.40 -13.11
CA LEU A 408 -8.30 5.98 -13.62
C LEU A 408 -8.36 6.10 -15.13
N GLN A 409 -9.02 5.15 -15.79
CA GLN A 409 -8.89 4.93 -17.24
C GLN A 409 -9.28 6.11 -18.15
N ASN A 410 -10.03 7.10 -17.67
CA ASN A 410 -10.34 8.34 -18.40
C ASN A 410 -9.42 9.54 -18.05
N GLY A 411 -8.36 9.33 -17.23
CA GLY A 411 -7.14 10.15 -17.17
C GLY A 411 -6.83 10.81 -15.81
N LYS A 412 -7.87 11.05 -15.01
CA LYS A 412 -7.87 11.76 -13.73
C LYS A 412 -7.62 10.81 -12.54
N VAL A 413 -7.55 11.28 -11.29
CA VAL A 413 -7.24 10.48 -10.07
C VAL A 413 -8.11 10.75 -8.84
N LEU A 414 -8.80 9.77 -8.26
CA LEU A 414 -9.71 10.01 -7.12
C LEU A 414 -9.08 9.94 -5.72
N ALA A 415 -9.49 10.90 -4.87
CA ALA A 415 -8.90 11.38 -3.61
C ALA A 415 -9.62 11.19 -2.27
N VAL A 416 -10.73 10.46 -2.12
CA VAL A 416 -11.59 10.54 -0.91
C VAL A 416 -10.75 10.41 0.37
N GLY A 417 -11.18 11.04 1.44
CA GLY A 417 -10.67 10.82 2.77
C GLY A 417 -9.89 12.00 3.30
N GLY A 418 -9.05 11.81 4.29
CA GLY A 418 -8.04 12.72 4.88
C GLY A 418 -8.48 13.71 5.98
N TRP A 419 -8.17 13.48 7.26
CA TRP A 419 -8.71 14.06 8.52
C TRP A 419 -8.80 15.57 8.47
N PHE A 420 -9.82 16.09 9.16
CA PHE A 420 -9.94 17.47 9.57
C PHE A 420 -10.30 17.54 11.06
N GLY A 421 -9.69 16.66 11.86
CA GLY A 421 -10.34 16.20 13.07
C GLY A 421 -11.50 15.29 12.69
N GLN A 422 -12.63 15.85 12.28
CA GLN A 422 -13.75 15.02 11.89
C GLN A 422 -13.64 14.43 10.47
N ALA A 423 -13.28 13.13 10.34
CA ALA A 423 -13.56 12.15 9.25
C ALA A 423 -15.04 11.80 8.97
N THR A 424 -15.48 11.81 7.71
CA THR A 424 -16.74 12.54 7.41
C THR A 424 -17.14 12.44 5.93
N SER A 425 -18.05 13.28 5.42
CA SER A 425 -18.70 13.30 4.09
C SER A 425 -18.02 14.06 2.95
N THR A 426 -17.29 13.35 2.07
CA THR A 426 -16.34 14.01 1.15
C THR A 426 -16.23 13.54 -0.30
N ALA A 427 -16.58 14.45 -1.23
CA ALA A 427 -16.34 14.30 -2.67
C ALA A 427 -15.96 15.55 -3.56
N GLU A 428 -14.78 15.67 -4.24
CA GLU A 428 -14.44 16.68 -5.34
C GLU A 428 -13.20 16.42 -6.26
N LEU A 429 -13.28 16.67 -7.58
CA LEU A 429 -12.51 16.00 -8.67
C LEU A 429 -11.35 16.79 -9.26
N TYR A 430 -10.37 16.07 -9.81
CA TYR A 430 -9.17 16.63 -10.42
C TYR A 430 -8.98 16.34 -11.89
N ASP A 431 -8.71 17.35 -12.71
CA ASP A 431 -8.41 17.16 -14.11
C ASP A 431 -6.93 17.46 -14.39
N PRO A 432 -6.09 16.50 -14.86
CA PRO A 432 -4.74 16.81 -15.30
C PRO A 432 -4.68 17.79 -16.47
N ALA A 433 -5.75 17.91 -17.27
CA ALA A 433 -5.84 18.82 -18.39
C ALA A 433 -6.24 20.24 -17.97
N THR A 434 -7.17 20.42 -17.03
CA THR A 434 -7.62 21.76 -16.57
C THR A 434 -7.04 22.21 -15.22
N LYS A 435 -6.43 21.31 -14.44
CA LYS A 435 -5.85 21.54 -13.10
C LYS A 435 -6.86 22.14 -12.09
N THR A 436 -8.05 21.56 -12.00
CA THR A 436 -9.16 22.06 -11.17
C THR A 436 -9.69 21.02 -10.21
N TRP A 437 -10.34 21.47 -9.11
CA TRP A 437 -10.88 20.67 -8.01
C TRP A 437 -12.39 20.99 -7.96
N VAL A 438 -13.34 20.06 -8.22
CA VAL A 438 -14.80 20.41 -8.09
C VAL A 438 -15.72 19.33 -7.53
N SER A 439 -16.67 19.80 -6.70
CA SER A 439 -17.61 19.05 -5.87
C SER A 439 -18.69 18.28 -6.64
N ALA A 440 -19.75 17.92 -5.93
CA ALA A 440 -20.26 16.56 -6.03
C ALA A 440 -21.61 16.37 -5.35
N ALA A 441 -22.25 15.24 -5.64
CA ALA A 441 -23.10 14.66 -4.61
C ALA A 441 -22.23 14.07 -3.47
N ALA A 442 -22.72 14.13 -2.23
CA ALA A 442 -22.03 13.69 -1.02
C ALA A 442 -22.92 12.84 -0.08
N PRO A 443 -22.39 12.19 0.98
CA PRO A 443 -23.13 11.14 1.71
C PRO A 443 -22.85 11.26 3.24
N SER A 444 -22.68 10.19 4.06
CA SER A 444 -22.46 10.35 5.54
C SER A 444 -21.47 9.60 6.57
N PHE A 445 -20.49 8.62 6.71
CA PHE A 445 -19.52 7.47 6.31
C PHE A 445 -18.11 7.84 5.84
N SER A 446 -17.12 7.58 6.67
CA SER A 446 -16.21 8.64 6.98
C SER A 446 -14.72 8.39 6.71
N TYR A 447 -14.33 7.89 5.53
CA TYR A 447 -12.96 7.37 5.16
C TYR A 447 -11.68 8.15 5.50
N ARG A 448 -11.34 8.18 6.78
CA ARG A 448 -10.01 7.92 7.34
C ARG A 448 -8.90 7.37 6.30
N GLU A 449 -7.52 7.58 6.05
CA GLU A 449 -6.16 6.77 5.73
C GLU A 449 -5.81 5.28 5.24
N ALA A 450 -6.00 4.75 4.02
CA ALA A 450 -5.32 3.50 3.53
C ALA A 450 -5.28 3.29 1.99
N THR A 451 -6.06 2.40 1.36
CA THR A 451 -5.78 1.72 0.05
C THR A 451 -6.92 0.88 -0.62
N ALA A 452 -6.95 0.90 -1.95
CA ALA A 452 -7.84 0.13 -2.81
C ALA A 452 -7.16 0.00 -4.26
N SER A 453 -7.50 -0.86 -5.26
CA SER A 453 -6.66 -1.21 -6.50
C SER A 453 -7.22 -1.12 -7.99
N ALA A 454 -7.09 -2.01 -9.02
CA ALA A 454 -7.06 -1.57 -10.49
C ALA A 454 -7.75 -2.33 -11.75
N LEU A 455 -8.99 -2.04 -12.28
CA LEU A 455 -9.90 -2.95 -13.11
C LEU A 455 -10.33 -2.75 -14.63
N ALA A 456 -11.54 -3.29 -15.00
CA ALA A 456 -12.14 -3.69 -16.29
C ALA A 456 -13.72 -3.82 -16.45
N THR A 457 -14.65 -3.69 -15.46
CA THR A 457 -16.10 -3.35 -15.73
C THR A 457 -16.48 -1.86 -15.85
N GLY A 458 -16.79 -1.17 -14.73
CA GLY A 458 -16.97 0.30 -14.73
C GLY A 458 -16.40 1.02 -13.50
N LYS A 459 -16.92 0.59 -12.34
CA LYS A 459 -17.37 1.47 -11.24
C LYS A 459 -16.32 1.94 -10.24
N VAL A 460 -16.38 1.59 -8.93
CA VAL A 460 -15.28 1.30 -7.97
C VAL A 460 -15.76 0.84 -6.61
N LEU A 461 -15.14 -0.16 -5.94
CA LEU A 461 -15.21 -0.26 -4.49
C LEU A 461 -13.90 0.04 -3.73
N SER A 462 -14.12 0.50 -2.53
CA SER A 462 -13.22 0.85 -1.47
C SER A 462 -13.94 0.47 -0.20
N VAL A 463 -13.22 0.09 0.85
CA VAL A 463 -13.81 -0.43 2.10
C VAL A 463 -13.89 0.69 3.12
N GLY A 464 -14.59 0.50 4.24
CA GLY A 464 -14.87 1.49 5.29
C GLY A 464 -16.36 1.73 5.46
N GLY A 465 -16.82 2.21 6.60
CA GLY A 465 -18.17 1.86 7.03
C GLY A 465 -18.19 0.35 7.29
N LEU A 466 -18.96 -0.22 8.21
CA LEU A 466 -19.10 -1.67 8.35
C LEU A 466 -19.53 -2.40 7.04
N GLY A 467 -19.53 -1.70 5.89
CA GLY A 467 -18.79 -2.15 4.69
C GLY A 467 -17.95 -1.22 3.77
N ALA A 468 -18.59 -0.66 2.73
CA ALA A 468 -18.12 0.01 1.49
C ALA A 468 -19.26 0.68 0.62
N GLU A 469 -19.42 0.50 -0.72
CA GLU A 469 -20.66 0.52 -1.61
C GLU A 469 -20.27 0.69 -3.14
N LEU A 470 -21.17 0.81 -4.20
CA LEU A 470 -20.79 1.02 -5.72
C LEU A 470 -21.39 2.46 -6.17
N TYR A 471 -20.49 3.30 -6.73
CA TYR A 471 -20.50 4.55 -7.51
C TYR A 471 -20.60 4.35 -9.06
N ASP A 472 -21.42 5.10 -9.81
CA ASP A 472 -22.18 4.75 -11.04
C ASP A 472 -22.00 5.76 -12.23
N PRO A 473 -21.80 5.35 -13.52
CA PRO A 473 -20.82 5.84 -14.55
C PRO A 473 -20.55 7.35 -14.72
N GLY A 474 -20.57 7.85 -15.96
CA GLY A 474 -21.01 9.22 -16.20
C GLY A 474 -22.37 9.55 -15.56
N ALA A 475 -23.08 8.58 -14.96
CA ALA A 475 -24.23 8.86 -14.11
C ALA A 475 -23.85 9.69 -12.89
N ASN A 476 -22.61 9.57 -12.39
CA ASN A 476 -22.15 10.23 -11.17
C ASN A 476 -23.20 10.00 -10.06
N THR A 477 -23.54 8.73 -9.84
CA THR A 477 -24.49 8.21 -8.82
C THR A 477 -23.91 6.95 -8.21
N TRP A 478 -24.74 6.03 -7.68
CA TRP A 478 -24.36 5.28 -6.49
C TRP A 478 -25.43 4.41 -5.84
N ALA A 479 -25.02 3.63 -4.82
CA ALA A 479 -25.70 3.32 -3.54
C ALA A 479 -25.24 2.01 -2.84
N THR A 480 -25.84 1.84 -1.65
CA THR A 480 -26.20 0.70 -0.78
C THR A 480 -25.67 -0.68 -1.18
N VAL A 481 -24.90 -1.44 -0.37
CA VAL A 481 -24.49 -2.78 -0.86
C VAL A 481 -24.11 -3.95 0.09
N GLY A 482 -24.29 -4.00 1.41
CA GLY A 482 -24.25 -5.34 2.04
C GLY A 482 -24.42 -5.57 3.53
N SER A 483 -23.84 -6.67 4.06
CA SER A 483 -23.36 -6.89 5.46
C SER A 483 -23.57 -8.24 6.08
N PHE A 484 -22.68 -8.60 6.99
CA PHE A 484 -22.75 -9.73 7.89
C PHE A 484 -21.57 -9.57 8.83
N GLY A 485 -21.79 -9.75 10.12
CA GLY A 485 -20.78 -9.57 11.16
C GLY A 485 -20.60 -8.13 11.62
N THR A 486 -19.55 -7.84 12.41
CA THR A 486 -19.28 -6.49 12.97
C THR A 486 -17.96 -5.64 12.70
N ARG A 487 -16.66 -5.75 13.13
CA ARG A 487 -15.78 -4.51 13.36
C ARG A 487 -14.21 -4.35 13.10
N ARG A 488 -13.52 -4.58 11.92
CA ARG A 488 -12.07 -4.19 11.44
C ARG A 488 -11.40 -2.94 10.67
N HIS A 489 -10.05 -2.75 10.71
CA HIS A 489 -9.35 -1.54 10.18
C HIS A 489 -7.89 -1.64 9.62
N SER A 490 -7.49 -1.16 8.42
CA SER A 490 -6.19 -0.51 8.01
C SER A 490 -5.66 -0.79 6.58
N HIS A 491 -6.43 -1.50 5.72
CA HIS A 491 -5.84 -2.49 4.82
C HIS A 491 -5.01 -2.08 3.55
N THR A 492 -4.93 -2.96 2.52
CA THR A 492 -4.40 -2.79 1.14
C THR A 492 -5.31 -3.27 0.05
N ALA A 493 -4.71 -3.37 -1.15
CA ALA A 493 -5.39 -3.59 -2.37
C ALA A 493 -4.53 -4.19 -3.50
N THR A 494 -5.00 -5.23 -4.20
CA THR A 494 -4.62 -5.60 -5.59
C THR A 494 -5.56 -6.56 -6.32
N VAL A 495 -5.33 -6.71 -7.61
CA VAL A 495 -6.16 -7.32 -8.65
C VAL A 495 -6.16 -8.84 -8.73
N LEU A 496 -7.28 -9.58 -8.85
CA LEU A 496 -7.26 -10.88 -9.60
C LEU A 496 -7.45 -10.53 -11.10
N PRO A 497 -6.67 -11.01 -12.10
CA PRO A 497 -6.77 -10.58 -13.49
C PRO A 497 -8.16 -10.72 -14.07
N ASP A 498 -8.91 -11.68 -13.57
CA ASP A 498 -10.21 -11.98 -14.11
C ASP A 498 -11.21 -10.75 -13.95
N GLY A 499 -11.22 -9.88 -12.88
CA GLY A 499 -12.39 -9.08 -12.25
C GLY A 499 -13.33 -9.28 -10.86
N LYS A 500 -13.56 -10.08 -9.68
CA LYS A 500 -13.11 -11.06 -8.49
C LYS A 500 -12.21 -10.56 -7.21
N VAL A 501 -12.50 -9.93 -6.01
CA VAL A 501 -11.47 -9.21 -5.06
C VAL A 501 -10.92 -9.87 -3.79
N LEU A 502 -9.71 -9.55 -3.26
CA LEU A 502 -9.26 -9.78 -1.85
C LEU A 502 -9.49 -8.72 -0.75
N VAL A 503 -10.12 -9.05 0.39
CA VAL A 503 -10.15 -8.17 1.58
C VAL A 503 -9.93 -8.80 2.98
N VAL A 504 -9.33 -8.07 3.94
CA VAL A 504 -8.59 -8.57 5.13
C VAL A 504 -8.74 -7.83 6.50
N GLY A 505 -8.50 -8.44 7.71
CA GLY A 505 -7.59 -8.09 8.90
C GLY A 505 -7.90 -7.19 10.20
N GLY A 506 -7.08 -6.87 11.30
CA GLY A 506 -7.64 -6.79 12.71
C GLY A 506 -7.16 -6.52 14.25
N THR A 507 -7.02 -5.32 14.89
CA THR A 507 -7.07 -4.89 16.36
C THR A 507 -8.34 -4.11 16.98
N ASP A 508 -9.62 -4.54 16.98
CA ASP A 508 -10.87 -3.71 17.03
C ASP A 508 -11.24 -2.90 18.25
N PHE A 509 -10.54 -1.78 18.35
CA PHE A 509 -10.31 -1.04 19.57
C PHE A 509 -9.40 -1.95 20.42
N ASP A 510 -10.02 -3.06 20.78
CA ASP A 510 -9.46 -4.32 21.20
C ASP A 510 -9.06 -5.26 20.03
N ALA A 511 -9.99 -6.01 19.44
CA ALA A 511 -9.75 -7.42 19.14
C ALA A 511 -9.26 -7.89 17.78
N GLU A 512 -9.30 -9.20 17.61
CA GLU A 512 -8.17 -10.06 17.31
C GLU A 512 -8.61 -11.30 16.49
N LEU A 513 -9.80 -11.23 15.84
CA LEU A 513 -10.53 -12.19 14.97
C LEU A 513 -9.61 -13.10 14.22
N ARG A 514 -9.98 -14.33 13.92
CA ARG A 514 -9.39 -15.00 12.78
C ARG A 514 -9.65 -14.23 11.46
N SER A 515 -10.82 -13.75 11.08
CA SER A 515 -11.33 -13.87 9.70
C SER A 515 -11.53 -12.70 8.67
N ALA A 516 -12.13 -12.92 7.46
CA ALA A 516 -11.71 -12.38 6.14
C ALA A 516 -12.73 -12.26 4.94
N SER A 517 -12.41 -11.89 3.65
CA SER A 517 -13.31 -12.02 2.42
C SER A 517 -12.74 -11.95 0.95
N LEU A 518 -13.53 -12.47 -0.04
CA LEU A 518 -13.61 -12.34 -1.54
C LEU A 518 -15.07 -12.00 -1.93
N PHE A 519 -15.48 -12.21 -3.17
CA PHE A 519 -16.58 -11.51 -3.82
C PHE A 519 -16.75 -11.92 -5.32
N ASP A 520 -17.88 -12.47 -5.80
CA ASP A 520 -18.17 -12.66 -7.25
C ASP A 520 -18.46 -11.32 -8.02
N PRO A 521 -18.30 -11.18 -9.35
CA PRO A 521 -18.64 -9.97 -10.10
C PRO A 521 -19.99 -9.86 -10.83
N GLY A 522 -20.75 -10.93 -11.01
CA GLY A 522 -22.00 -10.84 -11.78
C GLY A 522 -23.22 -10.36 -10.99
N THR A 523 -23.21 -10.54 -9.66
CA THR A 523 -24.44 -10.87 -8.91
C THR A 523 -24.85 -9.96 -7.74
N GLN A 524 -24.24 -8.79 -7.53
CA GLN A 524 -24.29 -8.06 -6.25
C GLN A 524 -23.92 -8.91 -5.00
N SER A 525 -23.55 -10.22 -5.06
CA SER A 525 -23.44 -11.15 -3.91
C SER A 525 -22.35 -12.29 -3.97
N TRP A 526 -22.31 -13.25 -3.02
CA TRP A 526 -21.41 -13.10 -1.85
C TRP A 526 -21.06 -14.36 -0.99
N SER A 527 -19.84 -14.50 -0.41
CA SER A 527 -19.49 -15.18 0.90
C SER A 527 -18.01 -15.24 1.47
N SER A 528 -17.25 -16.30 1.15
CA SER A 528 -16.55 -17.18 2.09
C SER A 528 -15.57 -18.19 1.45
N ALA A 529 -14.71 -18.81 2.28
CA ALA A 529 -13.26 -18.80 1.99
C ALA A 529 -12.24 -19.60 2.86
N GLY A 530 -11.86 -19.08 4.06
CA GLY A 530 -11.74 -19.73 5.41
C GLY A 530 -10.48 -19.59 6.22
N ASP A 531 -10.50 -20.20 7.41
CA ASP A 531 -10.04 -19.77 8.77
C ASP A 531 -8.57 -19.52 9.16
N LEU A 532 -8.34 -18.41 9.89
CA LEU A 532 -7.05 -17.73 9.97
C LEU A 532 -6.23 -18.57 10.97
N GLY A 533 -5.13 -19.20 10.53
CA GLY A 533 -4.32 -20.14 11.32
C GLY A 533 -3.62 -19.59 12.56
N SER A 534 -2.59 -18.73 12.45
CA SER A 534 -1.97 -18.16 13.66
C SER A 534 -1.45 -16.73 13.54
N ALA A 535 -1.24 -16.14 14.69
CA ALA A 535 -2.34 -15.49 15.33
C ALA A 535 -1.97 -14.00 15.37
N ARG A 536 -2.20 -13.27 14.27
CA ARG A 536 -1.40 -12.11 13.84
C ARG A 536 -2.14 -10.99 13.21
N ALA A 537 -1.61 -9.84 12.78
CA ALA A 537 -1.89 -9.12 11.48
C ALA A 537 -0.91 -9.29 10.29
N GLY A 538 -0.26 -8.33 9.64
CA GLY A 538 -0.77 -7.03 9.28
C GLY A 538 -0.64 -6.48 7.88
N HIS A 539 -0.08 -7.04 6.83
CA HIS A 539 0.37 -8.38 6.61
C HIS A 539 0.74 -8.65 5.14
N THR A 540 0.45 -7.73 4.21
CA THR A 540 -0.29 -8.12 3.01
C THR A 540 0.28 -9.12 1.97
N ALA A 541 -0.21 -8.91 0.77
CA ALA A 541 -0.55 -9.66 -0.38
C ALA A 541 -0.34 -8.67 -1.51
N THR A 542 -0.30 -9.10 -2.75
CA THR A 542 -0.51 -8.28 -3.97
C THR A 542 -0.70 -9.38 -5.12
N LEU A 543 -1.11 -9.08 -6.38
CA LEU A 543 -1.30 -9.89 -7.65
C LEU A 543 -0.12 -10.63 -8.34
N LEU A 544 0.05 -11.96 -8.25
CA LEU A 544 1.22 -12.67 -8.83
C LEU A 544 1.17 -12.86 -10.38
N PRO A 545 1.98 -13.76 -10.99
CA PRO A 545 1.62 -14.47 -12.24
C PRO A 545 1.35 -15.98 -12.17
N ASN A 546 1.99 -16.79 -11.32
CA ASN A 546 1.72 -18.23 -11.25
C ASN A 546 0.29 -18.60 -10.79
N GLY A 547 -0.61 -17.62 -10.63
CA GLY A 547 -1.96 -17.80 -10.11
C GLY A 547 -2.32 -16.90 -8.92
N LYS A 548 -1.33 -16.46 -8.15
CA LYS A 548 -1.31 -17.03 -6.80
C LYS A 548 -1.06 -15.92 -5.75
N VAL A 549 -1.35 -16.06 -4.44
CA VAL A 549 -1.12 -14.99 -3.39
C VAL A 549 -0.21 -15.64 -2.33
N LEU A 550 0.69 -14.86 -1.74
CA LEU A 550 1.25 -15.15 -0.43
C LEU A 550 0.95 -14.00 0.54
N VAL A 551 0.88 -14.28 1.83
CA VAL A 551 0.56 -13.27 2.82
C VAL A 551 1.20 -13.52 4.15
N ALA A 552 1.57 -12.44 4.82
CA ALA A 552 2.71 -12.51 5.68
C ALA A 552 2.58 -11.67 6.97
N GLY A 553 3.64 -11.56 7.76
CA GLY A 553 3.60 -11.42 9.23
C GLY A 553 3.17 -10.08 9.88
N GLY A 554 3.99 -9.50 10.78
CA GLY A 554 3.75 -8.44 11.82
C GLY A 554 3.90 -8.45 13.42
N ALA A 555 2.94 -7.79 14.15
CA ALA A 555 2.39 -7.83 15.57
C ALA A 555 1.06 -8.63 15.97
N SER A 556 0.87 -9.16 17.18
CA SER A 556 -0.48 -9.37 17.78
C SER A 556 -0.36 -9.57 19.30
N GLY A 557 -1.39 -9.20 20.05
CA GLY A 557 -1.31 -9.00 21.50
C GLY A 557 -0.12 -8.10 21.82
N THR A 558 0.83 -8.63 22.59
CA THR A 558 2.18 -8.08 22.73
C THR A 558 3.29 -9.02 22.27
N THR A 559 3.06 -9.78 21.21
CA THR A 559 4.05 -10.65 20.59
C THR A 559 4.13 -10.38 19.08
N SER A 560 5.32 -10.60 18.55
CA SER A 560 5.77 -9.92 17.34
C SER A 560 7.07 -10.64 16.92
N LEU A 561 7.19 -11.20 15.71
CA LEU A 561 7.95 -12.48 15.60
C LEU A 561 8.25 -13.05 14.21
N SER A 562 8.73 -14.29 14.11
CA SER A 562 8.53 -15.10 12.91
C SER A 562 7.05 -15.51 12.75
N SER A 563 6.17 -14.83 11.98
CA SER A 563 4.99 -15.37 11.24
C SER A 563 4.67 -15.38 9.71
N VAL A 564 4.85 -16.49 8.90
CA VAL A 564 4.28 -16.83 7.48
C VAL A 564 2.59 -19.22 6.68
N GLU A 565 1.60 -19.22 5.75
CA GLU A 565 0.26 -19.65 5.61
C GLU A 565 0.00 -19.11 4.03
N LEU A 566 -0.03 -20.18 1.93
CA LEU A 566 -0.46 -20.07 0.48
C LEU A 566 -1.89 -20.11 -0.09
N TYR A 567 -2.15 -19.24 -1.09
CA TYR A 567 -3.34 -19.31 -1.97
C TYR A 567 -3.05 -19.71 -3.43
N ASP A 568 -3.57 -20.87 -3.87
CA ASP A 568 -3.49 -21.58 -5.17
C ASP A 568 -4.46 -21.17 -6.35
N PRO A 569 -5.23 -20.06 -6.35
CA PRO A 569 -6.40 -19.72 -7.18
C PRO A 569 -7.40 -20.62 -7.98
N SER A 570 -7.36 -21.93 -7.89
CA SER A 570 -8.39 -22.82 -8.47
C SER A 570 -9.25 -23.69 -7.48
N THR A 571 -8.97 -23.68 -6.16
CA THR A 571 -9.28 -24.75 -5.18
C THR A 571 -9.79 -24.34 -3.76
N ASN A 572 -9.61 -23.10 -3.26
CA ASN A 572 -9.96 -22.63 -1.89
C ASN A 572 -9.21 -23.39 -0.78
N THR A 573 -7.94 -23.05 -0.48
CA THR A 573 -7.02 -23.91 0.31
C THR A 573 -5.83 -23.18 0.94
N TRP A 574 -5.37 -23.73 2.08
CA TRP A 574 -4.26 -23.32 2.97
C TRP A 574 -3.47 -24.53 3.61
N SER A 575 -2.13 -24.45 3.80
CA SER A 575 -1.14 -25.10 4.76
C SER A 575 0.28 -24.43 4.61
N PRO A 576 1.33 -24.34 5.53
CA PRO A 576 2.31 -23.19 5.91
C PRO A 576 3.23 -22.42 4.86
N GLY A 577 4.22 -21.48 5.11
CA GLY A 577 5.08 -20.70 4.08
C GLY A 577 6.51 -20.05 4.32
N ALA A 578 7.52 -20.09 3.45
CA ALA A 578 8.98 -19.87 3.71
C ALA A 578 9.68 -19.07 4.89
N GLY A 579 9.46 -19.34 6.18
CA GLY A 579 10.42 -19.50 7.33
C GLY A 579 11.10 -18.40 8.23
N LEU A 580 11.13 -17.09 7.98
CA LEU A 580 11.35 -16.00 8.99
C LEU A 580 12.71 -16.04 9.80
N LEU A 581 13.68 -15.15 9.43
CA LEU A 581 14.88 -14.67 10.18
C LEU A 581 14.90 -13.20 10.80
N HIS A 582 14.49 -12.03 10.25
CA HIS A 582 14.10 -10.77 11.03
C HIS A 582 12.67 -10.24 10.81
N ALA A 583 11.99 -9.65 11.80
CA ALA A 583 10.55 -9.34 11.76
C ALA A 583 10.17 -7.88 11.95
N ARG A 584 8.83 -7.68 11.91
CA ARG A 584 8.21 -6.53 11.29
C ARG A 584 6.71 -6.59 10.95
N PHE A 585 5.93 -5.54 11.21
CA PHE A 585 4.52 -5.27 10.91
C PHE A 585 4.18 -4.10 9.91
N SER A 586 3.38 -3.03 10.14
CA SER A 586 3.22 -1.73 9.35
C SER A 586 4.12 -1.56 8.11
N HIS A 587 3.63 -1.52 6.87
CA HIS A 587 4.45 -1.53 5.65
C HIS A 587 3.71 -1.27 4.36
N ILE A 588 3.86 -2.14 3.33
CA ILE A 588 4.05 -1.75 1.91
C ILE A 588 4.34 -2.85 0.85
N ALA A 589 4.04 -2.62 -0.44
CA ALA A 589 4.00 -3.68 -1.46
C ALA A 589 4.21 -3.33 -2.96
N ALA A 590 4.76 -4.24 -3.83
CA ALA A 590 4.27 -4.68 -5.19
C ALA A 590 5.19 -5.49 -6.23
N LEU A 591 4.53 -6.27 -7.13
CA LEU A 591 4.92 -7.07 -8.36
C LEU A 591 6.18 -6.81 -9.22
N LEU A 592 7.37 -7.38 -9.04
CA LEU A 592 8.57 -7.22 -9.95
C LEU A 592 8.39 -7.47 -11.50
N PRO A 593 9.44 -7.83 -12.29
CA PRO A 593 9.21 -8.50 -13.60
C PRO A 593 10.05 -9.76 -13.83
N ASP A 594 11.19 -9.85 -13.18
CA ASP A 594 12.08 -11.02 -13.25
C ASP A 594 11.49 -12.28 -12.60
N GLY A 595 10.61 -12.06 -11.62
CA GLY A 595 10.09 -13.10 -10.77
C GLY A 595 9.75 -12.63 -9.35
N ARG A 596 10.39 -11.62 -8.74
CA ARG A 596 10.79 -11.84 -7.33
C ARG A 596 10.18 -10.82 -6.31
N VAL A 597 10.53 -10.79 -5.00
CA VAL A 597 9.90 -9.87 -3.97
C VAL A 597 10.85 -8.87 -3.30
N LEU A 598 10.58 -7.57 -3.13
CA LEU A 598 11.01 -6.90 -1.88
C LEU A 598 9.92 -6.16 -1.13
N VAL A 599 9.92 -6.34 0.17
CA VAL A 599 9.66 -5.26 1.10
C VAL A 599 10.88 -5.25 2.01
N ALA A 600 11.32 -4.07 2.42
CA ALA A 600 12.35 -3.88 3.42
C ALA A 600 11.77 -3.13 4.62
N GLY A 601 12.10 -3.55 5.84
CA GLY A 601 11.65 -2.93 7.08
C GLY A 601 10.88 -3.52 8.24
N GLY A 602 10.98 -2.73 9.29
CA GLY A 602 10.15 -2.57 10.46
C GLY A 602 10.17 -3.30 11.85
N TYR A 603 9.29 -2.88 12.80
CA TYR A 603 9.26 -3.10 14.27
C TYR A 603 10.10 -4.34 14.65
N ARG A 604 11.04 -4.32 15.60
CA ARG A 604 11.67 -5.56 16.14
C ARG A 604 12.01 -5.53 17.63
N ALA A 605 11.58 -6.56 18.35
CA ALA A 605 11.83 -7.01 19.72
C ALA A 605 10.98 -8.29 19.96
N ASP A 606 10.38 -8.46 21.13
CA ASP A 606 10.32 -9.77 21.78
C ASP A 606 9.29 -9.86 22.93
N GLY A 607 9.40 -8.93 23.88
CA GLY A 607 8.48 -8.65 24.99
C GLY A 607 8.73 -7.25 25.61
N THR A 608 9.87 -6.61 25.29
CA THR A 608 10.60 -5.76 26.25
C THR A 608 10.70 -4.27 25.91
N GLY A 609 10.07 -3.83 24.82
CA GLY A 609 10.34 -2.51 24.24
C GLY A 609 11.24 -2.63 23.01
N THR A 610 12.04 -1.63 22.72
CA THR A 610 11.83 -0.97 21.43
C THR A 610 13.06 -0.73 20.55
N GLU A 611 13.07 -1.31 19.35
CA GLU A 611 14.16 -1.13 18.37
C GLU A 611 13.59 -0.48 17.04
N TYR A 612 14.39 -0.10 15.98
CA TYR A 612 14.08 0.67 14.69
C TYR A 612 15.04 0.31 13.48
N LEU A 613 14.67 -0.48 12.38
CA LEU A 613 15.48 -1.30 11.33
C LEU A 613 16.14 -0.61 10.11
N ALA A 614 17.37 -1.00 9.77
CA ALA A 614 18.00 -0.70 8.48
C ALA A 614 17.71 -1.88 7.51
N SER A 615 18.66 -2.58 6.87
CA SER A 615 18.38 -3.88 6.19
C SER A 615 17.48 -3.90 4.94
N SER A 616 17.44 -5.06 4.29
CA SER A 616 16.25 -5.77 3.78
C SER A 616 16.41 -7.27 3.85
N GLU A 617 15.24 -7.88 3.70
CA GLU A 617 15.09 -9.25 3.28
C GLU A 617 14.37 -9.38 1.78
N LEU A 618 14.97 -10.42 -0.26
CA LEU A 618 14.45 -10.71 -1.66
C LEU A 618 14.20 -12.20 -1.83
N TYR A 619 13.12 -12.57 -2.49
CA TYR A 619 12.57 -13.92 -2.47
C TYR A 619 11.97 -14.29 -3.85
N ASP A 620 12.20 -15.52 -4.33
CA ASP A 620 11.82 -16.07 -5.65
C ASP A 620 10.81 -17.25 -5.61
N SER A 621 9.70 -17.16 -6.35
CA SER A 621 8.73 -18.25 -6.39
C SER A 621 9.14 -19.53 -7.07
N ALA A 622 10.28 -19.58 -7.74
CA ALA A 622 10.84 -20.88 -8.11
C ALA A 622 11.12 -21.74 -6.87
N THR A 623 11.60 -21.14 -5.77
CA THR A 623 12.36 -21.90 -4.75
C THR A 623 11.63 -22.16 -3.44
N ASN A 624 10.72 -21.28 -3.02
CA ASN A 624 10.29 -21.22 -1.63
C ASN A 624 11.43 -20.85 -0.62
N THR A 625 12.33 -19.92 -0.98
CA THR A 625 13.45 -19.43 -0.13
C THR A 625 13.76 -17.92 -0.23
N TRP A 626 14.00 -17.26 0.90
CA TRP A 626 14.33 -15.82 1.02
C TRP A 626 15.83 -15.54 0.98
N SER A 627 16.22 -14.28 0.74
CA SER A 627 17.63 -13.95 0.46
C SER A 627 18.04 -12.46 0.59
N GLU A 628 18.71 -12.14 1.71
CA GLU A 628 19.03 -10.79 2.28
C GLU A 628 19.75 -9.80 1.33
N GLY A 629 19.73 -8.49 1.65
CA GLY A 629 20.37 -7.45 0.83
C GLY A 629 20.20 -5.98 1.29
N ALA A 630 20.12 -5.05 0.34
CA ALA A 630 20.91 -3.83 0.41
C ALA A 630 20.48 -2.71 1.39
N SER A 631 20.83 -2.82 2.67
CA SER A 631 20.64 -1.91 3.82
C SER A 631 20.52 -0.38 3.64
N LEU A 632 19.64 0.11 4.51
CA LEU A 632 19.05 1.42 4.73
C LEU A 632 19.83 2.49 5.54
N VAL A 633 20.14 3.70 4.99
CA VAL A 633 20.76 4.89 5.69
C VAL A 633 20.63 4.88 7.22
N ALA A 634 19.41 5.10 7.72
CA ALA A 634 19.05 5.17 9.13
C ALA A 634 17.54 4.88 9.20
N ALA A 635 17.02 3.99 10.02
CA ALA A 635 15.94 3.00 9.82
C ALA A 635 14.34 3.19 9.86
N ARG A 636 13.51 3.45 8.77
CA ARG A 636 11.98 3.43 8.83
C ARG A 636 11.35 2.26 8.16
N SER A 637 10.17 1.67 8.47
CA SER A 637 9.05 1.90 9.42
C SER A 637 7.66 2.23 8.84
N GLY A 638 6.60 1.35 8.56
CA GLY A 638 5.21 1.23 7.79
C GLY A 638 3.89 2.04 7.25
N ALA A 639 3.59 2.15 5.90
CA ALA A 639 2.55 2.94 5.12
C ALA A 639 2.07 2.49 3.66
N ARG A 640 2.46 3.12 2.51
CA ARG A 640 1.89 3.00 1.11
C ARG A 640 2.84 3.03 -0.16
N GLU A 641 2.32 2.86 -1.39
CA GLU A 641 3.09 2.43 -2.59
C GLU A 641 2.43 2.76 -3.97
N ALA A 642 2.90 2.16 -5.10
CA ALA A 642 2.17 1.75 -6.34
C ALA A 642 3.05 0.88 -7.34
N ARG A 643 2.90 1.01 -8.68
CA ARG A 643 3.65 0.26 -9.75
C ARG A 643 4.36 1.14 -10.78
N LEU A 644 5.64 0.90 -11.11
CA LEU A 644 6.26 1.61 -12.26
C LEU A 644 6.10 0.85 -13.56
N PRO A 645 5.59 1.50 -14.61
CA PRO A 645 5.90 1.14 -15.99
C PRO A 645 7.41 1.08 -16.39
N ASN A 646 8.41 0.80 -15.49
CA ASN A 646 9.83 0.99 -15.87
C ASN A 646 11.09 0.38 -15.18
N GLY A 647 11.16 0.10 -13.88
CA GLY A 647 12.41 -0.06 -13.09
C GLY A 647 12.13 0.20 -11.61
N GLU A 648 13.16 0.55 -10.83
CA GLU A 648 13.35 0.94 -9.40
C GLU A 648 12.21 1.07 -8.37
N ILE A 649 12.42 1.53 -7.11
CA ILE A 649 11.31 1.77 -6.14
C ILE A 649 11.12 2.87 -5.12
N LEU A 650 9.85 3.27 -5.01
CA LEU A 650 9.43 4.43 -4.28
C LEU A 650 8.22 4.43 -3.32
N VAL A 651 8.35 5.30 -2.32
CA VAL A 651 8.26 4.98 -0.89
C VAL A 651 8.19 6.25 0.01
N TYR A 652 7.15 6.81 0.68
CA TYR A 652 5.76 6.48 1.08
C TYR A 652 5.53 6.66 2.62
N GLY A 653 6.55 6.93 3.46
CA GLY A 653 6.28 7.25 4.87
C GLY A 653 7.42 7.23 5.89
N GLY A 654 7.23 6.49 6.97
CA GLY A 654 7.96 6.41 8.25
C GLY A 654 7.03 6.73 9.42
N SER A 655 7.46 6.46 10.65
CA SER A 655 6.82 6.88 11.91
C SER A 655 7.67 6.44 13.08
N ALA A 656 8.89 6.96 13.07
CA ALA A 656 9.51 7.14 14.36
C ALA A 656 8.64 8.07 15.24
N ALA A 657 8.74 7.94 16.56
CA ALA A 657 8.14 8.67 17.68
C ALA A 657 6.84 9.50 17.51
N ASN A 658 6.78 10.59 18.29
CA ASN A 658 5.71 11.59 18.27
C ASN A 658 6.02 12.77 17.32
N ASP A 659 7.30 13.06 17.08
CA ASP A 659 7.82 14.03 16.08
C ASP A 659 7.92 13.36 14.69
N ARG A 660 6.77 12.80 14.33
CA ARG A 660 6.34 11.98 13.17
C ARG A 660 6.90 12.40 11.80
N LEU A 661 8.21 12.42 11.63
CA LEU A 661 9.04 12.81 10.48
C LEU A 661 8.49 13.34 9.15
N SER A 662 9.19 14.29 8.51
CA SER A 662 8.59 15.07 7.43
C SER A 662 9.40 15.51 6.27
N SER A 663 10.70 15.39 6.40
CA SER A 663 11.48 15.38 5.19
C SER A 663 10.76 14.41 4.29
N THR A 664 10.74 14.71 3.02
CA THR A 664 10.08 13.92 2.00
C THR A 664 10.21 12.41 1.95
#